data_AF-A0A959V5I6-F1
#
_entry.id   AF-A0A959V5I6-F1
#
_cell.length_a   1.000
_cell.length_b   1.000
_cell.length_c   1.000
_cell.angle_alpha   90.00
_cell.angle_beta   90.00
_cell.angle_gamma   90.00
#
_symmetry.space_group_name_H-M   'P 1'
#
loop_
_entity.id
_entity.type
_entity.pdbx_description
1 polymer ?
#
loop_
_entity_poly.entity_id
_entity_poly.type
_entity_poly.pdbx_seq_one_letter_code
_entity_poly.pdbx_strand_id
1 'polypeptide(L)'
;FDTELCGYTSFSCIDQPGTSVNLDPLREVIMNRAHYRNLGTHEVIVCNHVTDVDGTDHAGIRWYELRRTGGPGQPWSIHQQGTYAPDGDSRWMAGIAINDLGDIALAYSVSSGSTAPSLRYTGRNASDPLGQMTVTETSIAAGTSGNASNRWGDYFSLDTDPSTGSFWGTGCYNTTSSWRTRIFEFSLPVTSPDYTLAVTSNTATACQPTAASYTIQVGSLLGYSAPVTLSVTGLPAGLTAGFSPNPVTPGGSSTLTIGNTGSVAMGSYGFTLQASSTSGPKSLPLTLEVTATPGATTLLAPANGATGVSGALSWNAAANADSYSVTIATDAGLLNVVESATGVIGTSYTPTTATAPLTTYFWRVQAGNACGNGAASPTWSFTTGDCVPLVIKIVLDRYGSETTWTLEDDNNAVVASGGPYTDEATNGEYPQPDVNVCVPEGCYSLIVNDSFGDGNCCAYGNGVISVEVAGTEVAAVSGDININNPVSAAFCVPRCTSTYPFSDDLENGTQNWTQDATDDFDWTLNSGGTPSGSTGPAGDHTTGTGSYLYTEASNPNFPSRTAAFSRCFDLSAANGATLGFWYHMFGAFMGTLHVDVFDGSTWNNSVWSRSGDQGDVWQQATVDLTPYLAADLEVRFRGVTGSDPTNGWQGDMAVDDINITVSSGIRASVQVFLEGPYNAGAGSMNDDLRTAGLVPTVEPYSGIGYAHVGGGGETTTPGVLAVTGNNAVVDWVVLELRATGDPSTVVASRSALLQRDGDVVDTDGTSAVLFQVPAGSYHVAV
;
A
#
# COMPACT_ATOMS: atom_id res chain seq x y z
N PHE A 1 -54.12 -21.19 -42.85
CA PHE A 1 -52.71 -20.78 -42.81
C PHE A 1 -51.89 -22.02 -43.08
N ASP A 2 -50.89 -21.88 -43.93
CA ASP A 2 -49.92 -22.91 -44.24
C ASP A 2 -48.55 -22.48 -43.70
N THR A 3 -47.81 -23.42 -43.12
CA THR A 3 -46.44 -23.16 -42.67
C THR A 3 -45.44 -23.12 -43.82
N GLU A 4 -45.82 -23.59 -45.01
CA GLU A 4 -44.97 -23.61 -46.21
C GLU A 4 -45.00 -22.26 -46.95
N LEU A 5 -44.44 -21.21 -46.34
CA LEU A 5 -44.23 -19.92 -47.00
C LEU A 5 -42.99 -19.97 -47.91
N CYS A 6 -43.17 -20.04 -49.21
CA CYS A 6 -42.14 -20.22 -50.23
C CYS A 6 -41.27 -21.48 -50.01
N GLY A 7 -41.88 -22.63 -49.69
CA GLY A 7 -41.16 -23.87 -49.33
C GLY A 7 -40.44 -23.77 -47.99
N TYR A 8 -39.46 -24.62 -47.67
CA TYR A 8 -38.66 -24.55 -46.42
C TYR A 8 -37.18 -24.18 -46.62
N THR A 9 -36.76 -23.95 -47.87
CA THR A 9 -35.34 -23.76 -48.22
C THR A 9 -35.05 -22.44 -48.96
N SER A 10 -36.09 -21.68 -49.32
CA SER A 10 -35.91 -20.40 -50.02
C SER A 10 -35.65 -19.25 -49.03
N PHE A 11 -34.59 -18.48 -49.26
CA PHE A 11 -34.29 -17.21 -48.57
C PHE A 11 -34.74 -16.00 -49.41
N SER A 12 -35.70 -16.19 -50.31
CA SER A 12 -36.14 -15.20 -51.29
C SER A 12 -37.63 -15.42 -51.52
N CYS A 13 -38.47 -14.63 -50.85
CA CYS A 13 -39.93 -14.83 -50.85
C CYS A 13 -40.70 -13.51 -50.95
N ILE A 14 -40.42 -12.56 -50.06
CA ILE A 14 -41.28 -11.38 -49.92
C ILE A 14 -40.97 -10.35 -51.02
N ASP A 15 -42.00 -9.91 -51.75
CA ASP A 15 -41.89 -8.89 -52.80
C ASP A 15 -41.55 -7.50 -52.24
N GLN A 16 -40.89 -6.69 -53.08
CA GLN A 16 -40.56 -5.29 -52.79
C GLN A 16 -40.48 -4.47 -54.10
N PRO A 17 -40.78 -3.17 -54.09
CA PRO A 17 -40.81 -2.35 -55.30
C PRO A 17 -39.40 -2.04 -55.83
N GLY A 18 -39.30 -1.88 -57.15
CA GLY A 18 -38.11 -1.33 -57.82
C GLY A 18 -36.90 -2.26 -57.91
N THR A 19 -37.07 -3.56 -57.63
CA THR A 19 -36.03 -4.59 -57.74
C THR A 19 -36.65 -5.96 -58.08
N SER A 20 -35.84 -6.90 -58.57
CA SER A 20 -36.21 -8.32 -58.72
C SER A 20 -35.72 -9.20 -57.57
N VAL A 21 -35.05 -8.59 -56.59
CA VAL A 21 -34.60 -9.27 -55.37
C VAL A 21 -35.79 -9.38 -54.42
N ASN A 22 -36.18 -10.60 -54.03
CA ASN A 22 -37.15 -10.81 -52.95
C ASN A 22 -36.45 -10.90 -51.59
N LEU A 23 -37.16 -10.56 -50.52
CA LEU A 23 -36.63 -10.58 -49.17
C LEU A 23 -36.82 -11.95 -48.51
N ASP A 24 -35.87 -12.27 -47.64
CA ASP A 24 -35.87 -13.45 -46.79
C ASP A 24 -37.05 -13.42 -45.79
N PRO A 25 -37.95 -14.44 -45.80
CA PRO A 25 -39.11 -14.47 -44.93
C PRO A 25 -38.80 -14.90 -43.48
N LEU A 26 -37.62 -15.50 -43.23
CA LEU A 26 -37.16 -15.95 -41.89
C LEU A 26 -38.16 -16.83 -41.12
N ARG A 27 -38.86 -17.71 -41.83
CA ARG A 27 -40.00 -18.50 -41.34
C ARG A 27 -39.65 -19.69 -40.44
N GLU A 28 -38.36 -19.97 -40.24
CA GLU A 28 -37.86 -21.23 -39.67
C GLU A 28 -38.02 -21.33 -38.14
N VAL A 29 -38.47 -20.25 -37.48
CA VAL A 29 -38.48 -20.13 -36.01
C VAL A 29 -39.74 -19.46 -35.47
N ILE A 30 -40.06 -19.74 -34.19
CA ILE A 30 -40.83 -18.78 -33.38
C ILE A 30 -40.04 -17.46 -33.44
N MET A 31 -40.70 -16.38 -33.83
CA MET A 31 -40.07 -15.07 -33.95
C MET A 31 -39.69 -14.52 -32.57
N ASN A 32 -39.15 -13.30 -32.49
CA ASN A 32 -38.57 -12.72 -31.27
C ASN A 32 -39.34 -13.06 -29.99
N ARG A 33 -38.56 -13.38 -28.95
CA ARG A 33 -38.85 -14.18 -27.73
C ARG A 33 -40.33 -14.32 -27.36
N ALA A 34 -40.72 -15.55 -26.99
CA ALA A 34 -41.99 -15.76 -26.29
C ALA A 34 -42.03 -14.91 -25.01
N HIS A 35 -43.05 -14.07 -24.86
CA HIS A 35 -43.13 -13.12 -23.76
C HIS A 35 -44.05 -13.67 -22.67
N TYR A 36 -43.46 -14.01 -21.52
CA TYR A 36 -44.16 -14.45 -20.33
C TYR A 36 -44.56 -13.27 -19.44
N ARG A 37 -45.77 -13.32 -18.87
CA ARG A 37 -46.19 -12.40 -17.80
C ARG A 37 -47.09 -13.12 -16.78
N ASN A 38 -46.97 -12.73 -15.52
CA ASN A 38 -47.94 -13.10 -14.48
C ASN A 38 -48.90 -11.93 -14.24
N LEU A 39 -50.18 -12.10 -14.56
CA LEU A 39 -51.23 -11.09 -14.40
C LEU A 39 -51.98 -11.24 -13.05
N GLY A 40 -51.41 -12.00 -12.11
CA GLY A 40 -51.95 -12.27 -10.79
C GLY A 40 -53.04 -13.34 -10.78
N THR A 41 -54.09 -13.16 -11.60
CA THR A 41 -55.19 -14.15 -11.71
C THR A 41 -54.82 -15.36 -12.57
N HIS A 42 -53.86 -15.19 -13.48
CA HIS A 42 -53.35 -16.22 -14.38
C HIS A 42 -51.97 -15.81 -14.93
N GLU A 43 -51.25 -16.77 -15.45
CA GLU A 43 -49.98 -16.58 -16.16
C GLU A 43 -50.21 -16.72 -17.65
N VAL A 44 -49.50 -15.90 -18.43
CA VAL A 44 -49.63 -15.80 -19.89
C VAL A 44 -48.28 -15.97 -20.56
N ILE A 45 -48.28 -16.60 -21.73
CA ILE A 45 -47.16 -16.59 -22.69
C ILE A 45 -47.74 -16.18 -24.04
N VAL A 46 -47.19 -15.13 -24.65
CA VAL A 46 -47.50 -14.77 -26.03
C VAL A 46 -46.33 -15.12 -26.94
N CYS A 47 -46.62 -15.69 -28.11
CA CYS A 47 -45.61 -16.01 -29.12
C CYS A 47 -46.18 -15.88 -30.53
N ASN A 48 -45.31 -15.75 -31.52
CA ASN A 48 -45.72 -15.60 -32.91
C ASN A 48 -44.74 -16.28 -33.88
N HIS A 49 -45.22 -16.57 -35.09
CA HIS A 49 -44.40 -16.98 -36.22
C HIS A 49 -45.05 -16.53 -37.53
N VAL A 50 -44.32 -16.63 -38.64
CA VAL A 50 -44.84 -16.27 -39.97
C VAL A 50 -45.49 -17.48 -40.63
N THR A 51 -46.46 -17.21 -41.50
CA THR A 51 -47.23 -18.22 -42.22
C THR A 51 -47.69 -17.70 -43.57
N ASP A 52 -47.95 -18.59 -44.52
CA ASP A 52 -48.74 -18.29 -45.72
C ASP A 52 -50.23 -18.24 -45.35
N VAL A 53 -50.87 -17.10 -45.59
CA VAL A 53 -52.26 -16.87 -45.18
C VAL A 53 -53.29 -17.42 -46.17
N ASP A 54 -52.95 -17.58 -47.44
CA ASP A 54 -53.91 -17.88 -48.51
C ASP A 54 -53.44 -18.94 -49.54
N GLY A 55 -52.23 -19.48 -49.40
CA GLY A 55 -51.67 -20.47 -50.31
C GLY A 55 -51.00 -19.86 -51.56
N THR A 56 -50.78 -18.54 -51.56
CA THR A 56 -50.13 -17.81 -52.65
C THR A 56 -48.81 -17.17 -52.22
N ASP A 57 -48.17 -17.72 -51.19
CA ASP A 57 -46.96 -17.18 -50.57
C ASP A 57 -47.16 -15.76 -49.96
N HIS A 58 -48.40 -15.45 -49.54
CA HIS A 58 -48.71 -14.20 -48.86
C HIS A 58 -48.38 -14.30 -47.37
N ALA A 59 -47.31 -13.63 -46.94
CA ALA A 59 -46.87 -13.73 -45.55
C ALA A 59 -47.78 -12.97 -44.58
N GLY A 60 -48.17 -13.63 -43.49
CA GLY A 60 -48.86 -13.02 -42.36
C GLY A 60 -48.33 -13.52 -41.02
N ILE A 61 -48.72 -12.84 -39.94
CA ILE A 61 -48.26 -13.16 -38.59
C ILE A 61 -49.27 -14.06 -37.88
N ARG A 62 -48.87 -15.30 -37.61
CA ARG A 62 -49.61 -16.22 -36.74
C ARG A 62 -49.19 -15.98 -35.29
N TRP A 63 -50.14 -15.80 -34.39
CA TRP A 63 -49.87 -15.52 -32.98
C TRP A 63 -50.72 -16.37 -32.04
N TYR A 64 -50.22 -16.56 -30.82
CA TYR A 64 -50.83 -17.38 -29.78
C TYR A 64 -50.72 -16.67 -28.43
N GLU A 65 -51.76 -16.80 -27.61
CA GLU A 65 -51.69 -16.60 -26.17
C GLU A 65 -51.93 -17.95 -25.49
N LEU A 66 -50.92 -18.45 -24.79
CA LEU A 66 -51.05 -19.56 -23.87
C LEU A 66 -51.37 -19.03 -22.48
N ARG A 67 -52.26 -19.71 -21.76
CA ARG A 67 -52.68 -19.34 -20.41
C ARG A 67 -52.58 -20.52 -19.45
N ARG A 68 -52.14 -20.22 -18.22
CA ARG A 68 -52.15 -21.10 -17.06
C ARG A 68 -52.86 -20.41 -15.90
N THR A 69 -53.90 -21.03 -15.35
CA THR A 69 -54.68 -20.51 -14.22
C THR A 69 -54.51 -21.45 -13.02
N GLY A 70 -54.45 -20.89 -11.80
CA GLY A 70 -54.28 -21.67 -10.56
C GLY A 70 -52.82 -21.84 -10.09
N GLY A 71 -51.87 -21.18 -10.76
CA GLY A 71 -50.47 -21.07 -10.34
C GLY A 71 -49.52 -22.14 -10.91
N PRO A 72 -48.26 -22.15 -10.44
CA PRO A 72 -47.23 -23.08 -10.91
C PRO A 72 -47.65 -24.55 -10.75
N GLY A 73 -47.45 -25.36 -11.80
CA GLY A 73 -47.80 -26.79 -11.83
C GLY A 73 -49.13 -27.11 -12.52
N GLN A 74 -49.95 -26.11 -12.83
CA GLN A 74 -51.14 -26.29 -13.68
C GLN A 74 -50.77 -26.38 -15.17
N PRO A 75 -51.58 -27.05 -16.02
CA PRO A 75 -51.29 -27.18 -17.45
C PRO A 75 -51.44 -25.83 -18.18
N TRP A 76 -50.59 -25.61 -19.18
CA TRP A 76 -50.76 -24.54 -20.17
C TRP A 76 -51.77 -24.96 -21.23
N SER A 77 -52.61 -24.03 -21.67
CA SER A 77 -53.55 -24.24 -22.77
C SER A 77 -53.56 -23.02 -23.69
N ILE A 78 -53.85 -23.21 -24.98
CA ILE A 78 -54.07 -22.09 -25.90
C ILE A 78 -55.37 -21.40 -25.46
N HIS A 79 -55.25 -20.17 -24.97
CA HIS A 79 -56.40 -19.34 -24.64
C HIS A 79 -57.02 -18.76 -25.90
N GLN A 80 -56.17 -18.23 -26.79
CA GLN A 80 -56.55 -17.71 -28.09
C GLN A 80 -55.38 -17.72 -29.07
N GLN A 81 -55.71 -17.60 -30.35
CA GLN A 81 -54.77 -17.56 -31.45
C GLN A 81 -55.43 -16.89 -32.65
N GLY A 82 -54.63 -16.29 -33.52
CA GLY A 82 -55.11 -15.60 -34.72
C GLY A 82 -54.03 -15.47 -35.78
N THR A 83 -54.42 -15.05 -36.98
CA THR A 83 -53.49 -14.73 -38.08
C THR A 83 -53.77 -13.31 -38.55
N TYR A 84 -52.73 -12.48 -38.63
CA TYR A 84 -52.83 -11.07 -39.00
C TYR A 84 -52.27 -10.83 -40.41
N ALA A 85 -53.17 -10.51 -41.34
CA ALA A 85 -52.91 -10.05 -42.71
C ALA A 85 -54.15 -9.25 -43.20
N PRO A 86 -54.26 -7.97 -42.82
CA PRO A 86 -55.46 -7.16 -43.08
C PRO A 86 -55.63 -6.70 -44.54
N ASP A 87 -54.59 -6.82 -45.37
CA ASP A 87 -54.55 -6.42 -46.77
C ASP A 87 -53.54 -7.30 -47.54
N GLY A 88 -53.29 -6.99 -48.82
CA GLY A 88 -52.39 -7.75 -49.68
C GLY A 88 -50.88 -7.53 -49.45
N ASP A 89 -50.46 -6.70 -48.50
CA ASP A 89 -49.04 -6.59 -48.15
C ASP A 89 -48.58 -7.81 -47.32
N SER A 90 -47.36 -8.28 -47.55
CA SER A 90 -46.77 -9.35 -46.74
C SER A 90 -46.23 -8.80 -45.43
N ARG A 91 -46.43 -9.54 -44.32
CA ARG A 91 -45.98 -9.19 -42.97
C ARG A 91 -45.13 -10.32 -42.41
N TRP A 92 -43.93 -9.99 -41.94
CA TRP A 92 -43.00 -10.97 -41.40
C TRP A 92 -42.08 -10.35 -40.34
N MET A 93 -41.23 -11.16 -39.70
CA MET A 93 -40.23 -10.65 -38.74
C MET A 93 -40.87 -9.87 -37.58
N ALA A 94 -41.80 -10.50 -36.85
CA ALA A 94 -42.61 -9.81 -35.83
C ALA A 94 -42.09 -10.00 -34.40
N GLY A 95 -42.19 -8.94 -33.60
CA GLY A 95 -42.15 -9.00 -32.14
C GLY A 95 -43.56 -9.00 -31.55
N ILE A 96 -43.75 -9.70 -30.43
CA ILE A 96 -45.02 -9.78 -29.71
C ILE A 96 -44.79 -9.54 -28.21
N ALA A 97 -45.63 -8.73 -27.58
CA ALA A 97 -45.53 -8.45 -26.16
C ALA A 97 -46.91 -8.27 -25.50
N ILE A 98 -46.98 -8.49 -24.18
CA ILE A 98 -48.21 -8.32 -23.38
C ILE A 98 -47.94 -7.46 -22.13
N ASN A 99 -48.78 -6.45 -21.90
CA ASN A 99 -48.64 -5.53 -20.75
C ASN A 99 -49.41 -6.00 -19.50
N ASP A 100 -49.35 -5.23 -18.41
CA ASP A 100 -50.06 -5.52 -17.14
C ASP A 100 -51.58 -5.41 -17.24
N LEU A 101 -52.09 -4.71 -18.25
CA LEU A 101 -53.52 -4.65 -18.56
C LEU A 101 -54.00 -5.91 -19.29
N GLY A 102 -53.08 -6.74 -19.81
CA GLY A 102 -53.38 -7.89 -20.65
C GLY A 102 -53.53 -7.54 -22.14
N ASP A 103 -53.12 -6.33 -22.54
CA ASP A 103 -53.13 -5.92 -23.94
C ASP A 103 -51.92 -6.54 -24.66
N ILE A 104 -52.14 -7.05 -25.87
CA ILE A 104 -51.14 -7.72 -26.69
C ILE A 104 -50.79 -6.83 -27.87
N ALA A 105 -49.51 -6.52 -28.02
CA ALA A 105 -48.99 -5.74 -29.14
C ALA A 105 -48.21 -6.61 -30.12
N LEU A 106 -48.32 -6.28 -31.41
CA LEU A 106 -47.53 -6.85 -32.49
C LEU A 106 -46.86 -5.72 -33.28
N ALA A 107 -45.57 -5.84 -33.55
CA ALA A 107 -44.86 -4.98 -34.47
C ALA A 107 -44.04 -5.84 -35.43
N TYR A 108 -43.96 -5.47 -36.71
CA TYR A 108 -43.44 -6.32 -37.77
C TYR A 108 -42.99 -5.55 -39.01
N SER A 109 -42.20 -6.22 -39.86
CA SER A 109 -41.88 -5.75 -41.21
C SER A 109 -43.07 -5.92 -42.15
N VAL A 110 -43.21 -5.01 -43.11
CA VAL A 110 -44.23 -5.07 -44.16
C VAL A 110 -43.66 -4.68 -45.52
N SER A 111 -44.05 -5.39 -46.58
CA SER A 111 -43.55 -5.18 -47.95
C SER A 111 -44.43 -5.87 -48.99
N SER A 112 -44.43 -5.37 -50.21
CA SER A 112 -45.08 -5.96 -51.38
C SER A 112 -44.49 -5.39 -52.66
N GLY A 113 -44.96 -5.82 -53.84
CA GLY A 113 -44.53 -5.23 -55.12
C GLY A 113 -44.79 -3.71 -55.22
N SER A 114 -45.66 -3.15 -54.39
CA SER A 114 -45.95 -1.71 -54.30
C SER A 114 -45.53 -1.05 -52.99
N THR A 115 -45.34 -1.81 -51.91
CA THR A 115 -44.97 -1.29 -50.59
C THR A 115 -43.50 -1.53 -50.33
N ALA A 116 -42.72 -0.45 -50.22
CA ALA A 116 -41.32 -0.55 -49.83
C ALA A 116 -41.19 -1.13 -48.41
N PRO A 117 -40.13 -1.89 -48.12
CA PRO A 117 -39.95 -2.52 -46.82
C PRO A 117 -40.01 -1.52 -45.67
N SER A 118 -41.06 -1.64 -44.86
CA SER A 118 -41.49 -0.70 -43.83
C SER A 118 -41.71 -1.41 -42.50
N LEU A 119 -41.97 -0.62 -41.46
CA LEU A 119 -42.21 -1.08 -40.09
C LEU A 119 -43.59 -0.59 -39.61
N ARG A 120 -44.46 -1.51 -39.17
CA ARG A 120 -45.82 -1.21 -38.69
C ARG A 120 -46.12 -1.95 -37.39
N TYR A 121 -47.16 -1.52 -36.68
CA TYR A 121 -47.69 -2.22 -35.51
C TYR A 121 -49.22 -2.33 -35.54
N THR A 122 -49.73 -3.31 -34.79
CA THR A 122 -51.14 -3.51 -34.42
C THR A 122 -51.19 -4.07 -32.98
N GLY A 123 -52.37 -4.40 -32.50
CA GLY A 123 -52.54 -5.03 -31.20
C GLY A 123 -53.99 -5.34 -30.90
N ARG A 124 -54.21 -5.77 -29.67
CA ARG A 124 -55.52 -5.97 -29.06
C ARG A 124 -55.47 -5.62 -27.59
N ASN A 125 -56.51 -4.97 -27.12
CA ASN A 125 -56.76 -4.78 -25.70
C ASN A 125 -57.30 -6.08 -25.07
N ALA A 126 -57.15 -6.21 -23.76
CA ALA A 126 -57.61 -7.40 -23.04
C ALA A 126 -59.11 -7.70 -23.22
N SER A 127 -59.93 -6.67 -23.42
CA SER A 127 -61.39 -6.75 -23.59
C SER A 127 -61.86 -7.07 -25.02
N ASP A 128 -60.95 -7.10 -26.00
CA ASP A 128 -61.32 -7.33 -27.39
C ASP A 128 -61.82 -8.76 -27.65
N PRO A 129 -62.61 -8.98 -28.71
CA PRO A 129 -62.96 -10.32 -29.16
C PRO A 129 -61.72 -11.21 -29.28
N LEU A 130 -61.85 -12.46 -28.81
CA LEU A 130 -60.74 -13.41 -28.83
C LEU A 130 -60.31 -13.74 -30.26
N GLY A 131 -59.00 -13.92 -30.45
CA GLY A 131 -58.39 -14.31 -31.72
C GLY A 131 -58.27 -13.18 -32.75
N GLN A 132 -58.58 -11.93 -32.38
CA GLN A 132 -58.52 -10.77 -33.28
C GLN A 132 -57.54 -9.71 -32.78
N MET A 133 -56.80 -9.11 -33.71
CA MET A 133 -56.07 -7.85 -33.52
C MET A 133 -56.95 -6.72 -34.04
N THR A 134 -57.56 -5.99 -33.13
CA THR A 134 -58.62 -4.98 -33.39
C THR A 134 -58.06 -3.58 -33.56
N VAL A 135 -56.86 -3.32 -33.05
CA VAL A 135 -56.22 -2.00 -33.14
C VAL A 135 -55.78 -1.79 -34.59
N THR A 136 -56.23 -0.69 -35.19
CA THR A 136 -55.88 -0.34 -36.57
C THR A 136 -54.37 -0.35 -36.78
N GLU A 137 -53.91 -1.00 -37.86
CA GLU A 137 -52.50 -1.02 -38.23
C GLU A 137 -51.95 0.40 -38.40
N THR A 138 -50.84 0.69 -37.75
CA THR A 138 -50.22 2.03 -37.75
C THR A 138 -48.75 1.93 -38.16
N SER A 139 -48.29 2.92 -38.93
CA SER A 139 -46.90 3.00 -39.40
C SER A 139 -45.96 3.50 -38.32
N ILE A 140 -44.89 2.74 -38.05
CA ILE A 140 -43.76 3.15 -37.21
C ILE A 140 -42.74 3.91 -38.06
N ALA A 141 -42.36 3.30 -39.20
CA ALA A 141 -41.42 3.88 -40.15
C ALA A 141 -41.75 3.39 -41.55
N ALA A 142 -42.05 4.33 -42.45
CA ALA A 142 -42.28 4.04 -43.86
C ALA A 142 -40.95 3.91 -44.61
N GLY A 143 -40.80 2.83 -45.36
CA GLY A 143 -39.75 2.67 -46.34
C GLY A 143 -40.05 3.45 -47.62
N THR A 144 -39.00 3.79 -48.36
CA THR A 144 -39.08 4.54 -49.63
C THR A 144 -38.32 3.86 -50.77
N SER A 145 -37.68 2.71 -50.54
CA SER A 145 -36.88 2.00 -51.55
C SER A 145 -36.82 0.49 -51.26
N GLY A 146 -36.74 -0.34 -52.30
CA GLY A 146 -36.41 -1.76 -52.17
C GLY A 146 -34.95 -1.99 -51.79
N ASN A 147 -34.61 -3.15 -51.23
CA ASN A 147 -33.28 -3.59 -50.83
C ASN A 147 -32.52 -4.22 -52.01
N ALA A 148 -31.20 -4.01 -52.06
CA ALA A 148 -30.32 -4.68 -53.02
C ALA A 148 -29.94 -6.11 -52.61
N SER A 149 -30.18 -6.49 -51.36
CA SER A 149 -29.92 -7.83 -50.82
C SER A 149 -31.23 -8.54 -50.49
N ASN A 150 -31.27 -9.86 -50.68
CA ASN A 150 -32.35 -10.69 -50.15
C ASN A 150 -32.26 -10.81 -48.62
N ARG A 151 -31.06 -10.59 -48.05
CA ARG A 151 -30.84 -10.66 -46.61
C ARG A 151 -31.56 -9.51 -45.90
N TRP A 152 -32.59 -9.86 -45.15
CA TRP A 152 -33.35 -8.96 -44.29
C TRP A 152 -32.90 -9.18 -42.84
N GLY A 153 -32.71 -8.10 -42.06
CA GLY A 153 -32.00 -8.13 -40.76
C GLY A 153 -32.51 -9.21 -39.79
N ASP A 154 -31.63 -9.74 -38.94
CA ASP A 154 -31.89 -10.94 -38.11
C ASP A 154 -32.66 -10.70 -36.80
N TYR A 155 -32.80 -9.44 -36.37
CA TYR A 155 -33.23 -9.13 -35.01
C TYR A 155 -34.33 -8.06 -34.99
N PHE A 156 -35.55 -8.51 -34.72
CA PHE A 156 -36.66 -7.69 -34.24
C PHE A 156 -36.72 -7.80 -32.71
N SER A 157 -37.10 -6.76 -31.98
CA SER A 157 -37.44 -6.85 -30.54
C SER A 157 -38.71 -6.07 -30.25
N LEU A 158 -39.55 -6.60 -29.37
CA LEU A 158 -40.68 -5.87 -28.81
C LEU A 158 -40.85 -6.27 -27.34
N ASP A 159 -40.83 -5.28 -26.47
CA ASP A 159 -40.92 -5.45 -25.03
C ASP A 159 -41.90 -4.45 -24.43
N THR A 160 -42.45 -4.80 -23.27
CA THR A 160 -43.33 -3.89 -22.52
C THR A 160 -42.48 -3.03 -21.60
N ASP A 161 -42.76 -1.73 -21.57
CA ASP A 161 -42.28 -0.85 -20.51
C ASP A 161 -43.05 -1.17 -19.21
N PRO A 162 -42.38 -1.70 -18.18
CA PRO A 162 -43.04 -2.09 -16.93
C PRO A 162 -43.58 -0.90 -16.12
N SER A 163 -43.17 0.33 -16.43
CA SER A 163 -43.57 1.53 -15.70
C SER A 163 -44.82 2.21 -16.29
N THR A 164 -44.94 2.23 -17.62
CA THR A 164 -46.02 2.92 -18.33
C THR A 164 -47.05 1.98 -18.96
N GLY A 165 -46.68 0.71 -19.19
CA GLY A 165 -47.48 -0.24 -19.96
C GLY A 165 -47.43 -0.01 -21.48
N SER A 166 -46.58 0.92 -21.96
CA SER A 166 -46.28 1.10 -23.38
C SER A 166 -45.42 -0.05 -23.91
N PHE A 167 -45.24 -0.09 -25.23
CA PHE A 167 -44.42 -1.08 -25.91
C PHE A 167 -43.27 -0.39 -26.61
N TRP A 168 -42.06 -0.88 -26.39
CA TRP A 168 -40.85 -0.37 -27.02
C TRP A 168 -40.16 -1.49 -27.78
N GLY A 169 -39.48 -1.14 -28.87
CA GLY A 169 -38.89 -2.16 -29.72
C GLY A 169 -37.89 -1.62 -30.71
N THR A 170 -37.30 -2.55 -31.46
CA THR A 170 -36.39 -2.24 -32.57
C THR A 170 -36.79 -3.05 -33.80
N GLY A 171 -36.69 -2.43 -34.98
CA GLY A 171 -37.07 -3.06 -36.24
C GLY A 171 -36.44 -2.38 -37.44
N CYS A 172 -36.44 -3.10 -38.58
CA CYS A 172 -35.79 -2.65 -39.81
C CYS A 172 -36.79 -2.01 -40.80
N TYR A 173 -36.30 -1.03 -41.57
CA TYR A 173 -37.00 -0.40 -42.69
C TYR A 173 -36.01 0.12 -43.73
N ASN A 174 -36.45 0.39 -44.97
CA ASN A 174 -35.56 0.83 -46.05
C ASN A 174 -35.87 2.24 -46.55
N THR A 175 -34.92 3.17 -46.45
CA THR A 175 -34.99 4.47 -47.19
C THR A 175 -34.13 4.48 -48.45
N THR A 176 -33.24 3.51 -48.59
CA THR A 176 -32.28 3.32 -49.69
C THR A 176 -32.21 1.83 -50.02
N SER A 177 -31.31 1.43 -50.92
CA SER A 177 -31.09 0.03 -51.29
C SER A 177 -30.46 -0.86 -50.20
N SER A 178 -30.49 -0.43 -48.94
CA SER A 178 -29.99 -1.13 -47.76
C SER A 178 -30.87 -0.81 -46.55
N TRP A 179 -30.93 -1.74 -45.59
CA TRP A 179 -31.77 -1.62 -44.41
C TRP A 179 -31.21 -0.67 -43.36
N ARG A 180 -32.11 -0.05 -42.59
CA ARG A 180 -31.83 0.78 -41.42
C ARG A 180 -32.65 0.27 -40.23
N THR A 181 -32.18 0.53 -39.02
CA THR A 181 -32.91 0.21 -37.79
C THR A 181 -33.63 1.45 -37.25
N ARG A 182 -34.79 1.23 -36.62
CA ARG A 182 -35.51 2.22 -35.82
C ARG A 182 -35.75 1.66 -34.43
N ILE A 183 -35.43 2.44 -33.39
CA ILE A 183 -35.97 2.27 -32.05
C ILE A 183 -37.30 3.02 -31.99
N PHE A 184 -38.34 2.40 -31.46
CA PHE A 184 -39.68 2.95 -31.41
C PHE A 184 -40.38 2.65 -30.09
N GLU A 185 -41.37 3.47 -29.77
CA GLU A 185 -42.31 3.28 -28.65
C GLU A 185 -43.73 3.57 -29.15
N PHE A 186 -44.71 2.79 -28.68
CA PHE A 186 -46.13 3.07 -28.88
C PHE A 186 -46.97 2.53 -27.73
N SER A 187 -48.18 3.06 -27.57
CA SER A 187 -49.20 2.53 -26.66
C SER A 187 -50.43 2.10 -27.44
N LEU A 188 -51.09 1.04 -26.99
CA LEU A 188 -52.40 0.69 -27.51
C LEU A 188 -53.45 1.66 -26.95
N PRO A 189 -54.50 2.01 -27.72
CA PRO A 189 -55.53 2.90 -27.25
C PRO A 189 -56.24 2.28 -26.03
N VAL A 190 -56.16 2.94 -24.88
CA VAL A 190 -56.91 2.53 -23.68
C VAL A 190 -58.41 2.72 -23.97
N THR A 191 -59.21 1.68 -23.77
CA THR A 191 -60.66 1.72 -24.07
C THR A 191 -61.55 1.79 -22.82
N SER A 192 -60.98 1.74 -21.61
CA SER A 192 -61.72 1.84 -20.34
C SER A 192 -60.88 2.54 -19.26
N PRO A 193 -61.48 3.39 -18.39
CA PRO A 193 -60.75 4.01 -17.27
C PRO A 193 -60.12 2.99 -16.31
N ASP A 194 -58.85 3.17 -15.97
CA ASP A 194 -58.08 2.31 -15.04
C ASP A 194 -56.96 3.11 -14.33
N TYR A 195 -56.32 2.54 -13.30
CA TYR A 195 -55.14 3.10 -12.63
C TYR A 195 -53.85 2.39 -13.07
N THR A 196 -52.67 2.99 -12.89
CA THR A 196 -51.38 2.27 -13.00
C THR A 196 -50.74 2.11 -11.63
N LEU A 197 -49.82 1.16 -11.48
CA LEU A 197 -49.05 0.95 -10.25
C LEU A 197 -47.56 0.86 -10.58
N ALA A 198 -46.77 1.78 -10.04
CA ALA A 198 -45.32 1.80 -10.23
C ALA A 198 -44.59 2.14 -8.92
N VAL A 199 -43.29 1.86 -8.86
CA VAL A 199 -42.39 2.26 -7.78
C VAL A 199 -41.12 2.86 -8.37
N THR A 200 -40.50 3.81 -7.65
CA THR A 200 -39.23 4.41 -8.10
C THR A 200 -38.08 3.41 -8.14
N SER A 201 -38.05 2.48 -7.17
CA SER A 201 -37.11 1.35 -7.12
C SER A 201 -37.84 0.14 -6.57
N ASN A 202 -37.60 -1.03 -7.16
CA ASN A 202 -38.13 -2.29 -6.64
C ASN A 202 -37.31 -2.83 -5.45
N THR A 203 -36.16 -2.22 -5.16
CA THR A 203 -35.27 -2.61 -4.07
C THR A 203 -35.03 -1.44 -3.13
N ALA A 204 -35.08 -1.69 -1.82
CA ALA A 204 -34.68 -0.72 -0.81
C ALA A 204 -33.79 -1.37 0.25
N THR A 205 -32.78 -0.61 0.72
CA THR A 205 -31.86 -1.07 1.75
C THR A 205 -32.24 -0.48 3.12
N ALA A 206 -32.28 -1.33 4.14
CA ALA A 206 -32.43 -0.94 5.54
C ALA A 206 -31.11 -1.18 6.29
N CYS A 207 -30.54 -0.09 6.82
CA CYS A 207 -29.47 -0.16 7.81
C CYS A 207 -30.08 -0.32 9.19
N GLN A 208 -30.07 -1.53 9.74
CA GLN A 208 -30.70 -1.84 11.02
C GLN A 208 -30.25 -0.87 12.14
N PRO A 209 -31.16 -0.42 13.02
CA PRO A 209 -32.59 -0.74 13.08
C PRO A 209 -33.50 0.23 12.27
N THR A 210 -32.92 1.01 11.36
CA THR A 210 -33.63 2.04 10.59
C THR A 210 -34.58 1.41 9.58
N ALA A 211 -35.73 2.06 9.37
CA ALA A 211 -36.72 1.64 8.38
C ALA A 211 -36.24 1.91 6.94
N ALA A 212 -36.67 1.08 5.99
CA ALA A 212 -36.56 1.34 4.57
C ALA A 212 -37.86 1.92 4.02
N SER A 213 -37.80 2.67 2.92
CA SER A 213 -38.99 3.25 2.28
C SER A 213 -39.01 3.04 0.77
N TYR A 214 -40.21 2.82 0.24
CA TYR A 214 -40.51 2.79 -1.19
C TYR A 214 -41.47 3.92 -1.54
N THR A 215 -41.21 4.59 -2.65
CA THR A 215 -42.14 5.57 -3.23
C THR A 215 -42.99 4.90 -4.29
N ILE A 216 -44.29 4.80 -4.01
CA ILE A 216 -45.29 4.17 -4.87
C ILE A 216 -46.03 5.27 -5.64
N GLN A 217 -46.17 5.09 -6.95
CA GLN A 217 -46.93 5.96 -7.84
C GLN A 217 -48.18 5.22 -8.31
N VAL A 218 -49.33 5.89 -8.22
CA VAL A 218 -50.61 5.38 -8.71
C VAL A 218 -51.09 6.32 -9.81
N GLY A 219 -50.93 5.95 -11.08
CA GLY A 219 -51.33 6.79 -12.21
C GLY A 219 -52.81 6.68 -12.54
N SER A 220 -53.34 7.66 -13.29
CA SER A 220 -54.73 7.70 -13.77
C SER A 220 -54.75 7.54 -15.29
N LEU A 221 -55.52 6.59 -15.80
CA LEU A 221 -55.80 6.41 -17.22
C LEU A 221 -57.27 6.79 -17.52
N LEU A 222 -57.47 7.60 -18.55
CA LEU A 222 -58.79 8.12 -18.98
C LEU A 222 -59.62 8.74 -17.85
N GLY A 223 -58.97 9.45 -16.92
CA GLY A 223 -59.65 10.14 -15.81
C GLY A 223 -60.14 9.22 -14.69
N TYR A 224 -59.64 7.98 -14.61
CA TYR A 224 -59.91 7.10 -13.49
C TYR A 224 -59.50 7.76 -12.17
N SER A 225 -60.41 7.77 -11.19
CA SER A 225 -60.23 8.53 -9.94
C SER A 225 -60.72 7.77 -8.71
N ALA A 226 -61.13 6.50 -8.87
CA ALA A 226 -61.55 5.68 -7.74
C ALA A 226 -60.35 5.37 -6.82
N PRO A 227 -60.51 5.46 -5.49
CA PRO A 227 -59.41 5.20 -4.56
C PRO A 227 -58.78 3.80 -4.73
N VAL A 228 -57.46 3.74 -4.61
CA VAL A 228 -56.67 2.51 -4.69
C VAL A 228 -56.13 2.17 -3.30
N THR A 229 -56.54 1.02 -2.76
CA THR A 229 -56.07 0.55 -1.44
C THR A 229 -54.80 -0.27 -1.62
N LEU A 230 -53.75 0.08 -0.89
CA LEU A 230 -52.45 -0.59 -0.92
C LEU A 230 -52.29 -1.54 0.27
N SER A 231 -51.62 -2.68 0.03
CA SER A 231 -51.22 -3.63 1.07
C SER A 231 -49.96 -4.39 0.65
N VAL A 232 -49.36 -5.18 1.55
CA VAL A 232 -48.25 -6.08 1.21
C VAL A 232 -48.59 -7.51 1.59
N THR A 233 -48.03 -8.47 0.86
CA THR A 233 -48.04 -9.90 1.21
C THR A 233 -46.65 -10.51 1.10
N GLY A 234 -46.39 -11.55 1.88
CA GLY A 234 -45.10 -12.24 1.88
C GLY A 234 -43.99 -11.51 2.63
N LEU A 235 -44.32 -10.48 3.43
CA LEU A 235 -43.33 -9.80 4.27
C LEU A 235 -42.86 -10.75 5.40
N PRO A 236 -41.54 -10.89 5.63
CA PRO A 236 -41.00 -11.73 6.70
C PRO A 236 -41.60 -11.42 8.08
N ALA A 237 -41.78 -12.47 8.89
CA ALA A 237 -42.27 -12.33 10.26
C ALA A 237 -41.32 -11.44 11.08
N GLY A 238 -41.89 -10.45 11.79
CA GLY A 238 -41.15 -9.46 12.57
C GLY A 238 -41.15 -8.07 11.94
N LEU A 239 -41.12 -7.96 10.61
CA LEU A 239 -41.17 -6.67 9.93
C LEU A 239 -42.58 -6.07 9.95
N THR A 240 -42.66 -4.73 9.92
CA THR A 240 -43.92 -3.99 9.83
C THR A 240 -44.00 -3.21 8.52
N ALA A 241 -45.19 -3.04 7.97
CA ALA A 241 -45.43 -2.22 6.78
C ALA A 241 -46.47 -1.14 7.08
N GLY A 242 -46.11 0.12 6.82
CA GLY A 242 -47.01 1.26 6.91
C GLY A 242 -47.06 2.02 5.60
N PHE A 243 -48.25 2.52 5.24
CA PHE A 243 -48.47 3.31 4.03
C PHE A 243 -48.95 4.72 4.37
N SER A 244 -48.45 5.73 3.67
CA SER A 244 -48.91 7.11 3.85
C SER A 244 -48.84 7.91 2.54
N PRO A 245 -49.97 8.33 1.95
CA PRO A 245 -51.36 8.00 2.30
C PRO A 245 -51.78 6.58 1.84
N ASN A 246 -52.87 6.04 2.41
CA ASN A 246 -53.56 4.83 1.93
C ASN A 246 -55.03 4.88 2.37
N PRO A 247 -56.03 4.83 1.45
CA PRO A 247 -55.92 4.64 0.00
C PRO A 247 -55.34 5.86 -0.74
N VAL A 248 -54.90 5.63 -1.98
CA VAL A 248 -54.35 6.65 -2.89
C VAL A 248 -55.35 6.96 -3.99
N THR A 249 -55.64 8.23 -4.24
CA THR A 249 -56.39 8.64 -5.43
C THR A 249 -55.45 8.60 -6.65
N PRO A 250 -55.82 7.94 -7.75
CA PRO A 250 -55.04 7.92 -8.98
C PRO A 250 -54.62 9.33 -9.45
N GLY A 251 -53.36 9.46 -9.87
CA GLY A 251 -52.64 10.73 -10.02
C GLY A 251 -51.81 11.12 -8.78
N GLY A 252 -51.88 10.34 -7.69
CA GLY A 252 -51.14 10.54 -6.45
C GLY A 252 -50.07 9.48 -6.17
N SER A 253 -49.42 9.61 -5.02
CA SER A 253 -48.34 8.73 -4.55
C SER A 253 -48.55 8.27 -3.10
N SER A 254 -47.82 7.24 -2.69
CA SER A 254 -47.77 6.74 -1.31
C SER A 254 -46.35 6.34 -0.94
N THR A 255 -45.96 6.58 0.30
CA THR A 255 -44.74 6.03 0.87
C THR A 255 -45.07 4.75 1.62
N LEU A 256 -44.48 3.62 1.19
CA LEU A 256 -44.45 2.38 1.96
C LEU A 256 -43.19 2.37 2.83
N THR A 257 -43.36 2.37 4.14
CA THR A 257 -42.27 2.26 5.12
C THR A 257 -42.24 0.86 5.71
N ILE A 258 -41.11 0.17 5.57
CA ILE A 258 -40.85 -1.12 6.20
C ILE A 258 -40.05 -0.91 7.48
N GLY A 259 -40.68 -1.14 8.63
CA GLY A 259 -40.12 -0.92 9.96
C GLY A 259 -39.77 -2.22 10.70
N ASN A 260 -39.29 -2.06 11.94
CA ASN A 260 -38.83 -3.13 12.82
C ASN A 260 -37.72 -4.01 12.20
N THR A 261 -36.84 -3.39 11.41
CA THR A 261 -35.81 -4.09 10.62
C THR A 261 -34.78 -4.79 11.48
N GLY A 262 -34.54 -4.34 12.72
CA GLY A 262 -33.68 -5.02 13.70
C GLY A 262 -34.22 -6.35 14.25
N SER A 263 -35.44 -6.76 13.89
CA SER A 263 -36.04 -8.04 14.34
C SER A 263 -35.74 -9.22 13.43
N VAL A 264 -35.14 -8.99 12.27
CA VAL A 264 -34.76 -10.03 11.30
C VAL A 264 -33.25 -10.09 11.14
N ALA A 265 -32.72 -11.20 10.62
CA ALA A 265 -31.29 -11.29 10.29
C ALA A 265 -30.96 -10.40 9.08
N MET A 266 -29.68 -10.09 8.89
CA MET A 266 -29.23 -9.47 7.64
C MET A 266 -29.48 -10.40 6.46
N GLY A 267 -29.86 -9.85 5.31
CA GLY A 267 -30.15 -10.61 4.10
C GLY A 267 -31.17 -9.95 3.18
N SER A 268 -31.43 -10.63 2.06
CA SER A 268 -32.37 -10.21 1.02
C SER A 268 -33.74 -10.84 1.23
N TYR A 269 -34.79 -10.01 1.26
CA TYR A 269 -36.17 -10.45 1.52
C TYR A 269 -37.11 -9.98 0.41
N GLY A 270 -37.63 -10.92 -0.38
CA GLY A 270 -38.66 -10.65 -1.38
C GLY A 270 -40.07 -10.60 -0.78
N PHE A 271 -40.88 -9.63 -1.18
CA PHE A 271 -42.30 -9.51 -0.82
C PHE A 271 -43.09 -8.87 -1.98
N THR A 272 -44.42 -8.78 -1.86
CA THR A 272 -45.28 -8.28 -2.95
C THR A 272 -46.13 -7.11 -2.48
N LEU A 273 -46.05 -5.98 -3.19
CA LEU A 273 -46.98 -4.87 -3.09
C LEU A 273 -48.27 -5.22 -3.83
N GLN A 274 -49.42 -5.00 -3.19
CA GLN A 274 -50.74 -5.16 -3.79
C GLN A 274 -51.50 -3.84 -3.80
N ALA A 275 -52.19 -3.58 -4.90
CA ALA A 275 -53.12 -2.49 -5.08
C ALA A 275 -54.49 -3.07 -5.44
N SER A 276 -55.55 -2.54 -4.84
CA SER A 276 -56.93 -2.97 -5.08
C SER A 276 -57.83 -1.77 -5.30
N SER A 277 -58.57 -1.78 -6.41
CA SER A 277 -59.57 -0.78 -6.76
C SER A 277 -60.69 -1.41 -7.61
N THR A 278 -61.68 -0.62 -8.01
CA THR A 278 -62.87 -1.09 -8.74
C THR A 278 -62.58 -1.60 -10.15
N SER A 279 -61.51 -1.14 -10.81
CA SER A 279 -61.07 -1.65 -12.11
C SER A 279 -60.33 -2.99 -12.03
N GLY A 280 -59.97 -3.44 -10.81
CA GLY A 280 -59.28 -4.71 -10.58
C GLY A 280 -58.04 -4.56 -9.68
N PRO A 281 -57.45 -5.70 -9.22
CA PRO A 281 -56.22 -5.70 -8.45
C PRO A 281 -54.98 -5.60 -9.36
N LYS A 282 -53.91 -4.98 -8.85
CA LYS A 282 -52.56 -4.97 -9.45
C LYS A 282 -51.52 -5.34 -8.39
N SER A 283 -50.40 -5.92 -8.80
CA SER A 283 -49.34 -6.33 -7.86
C SER A 283 -47.95 -6.13 -8.44
N LEU A 284 -46.98 -5.82 -7.58
CA LEU A 284 -45.59 -5.61 -7.95
C LEU A 284 -44.65 -6.29 -6.93
N PRO A 285 -43.67 -7.12 -7.35
CA PRO A 285 -42.68 -7.67 -6.44
C PRO A 285 -41.67 -6.60 -6.00
N LEU A 286 -41.29 -6.64 -4.73
CA LEU A 286 -40.30 -5.75 -4.10
C LEU A 286 -39.27 -6.58 -3.31
N THR A 287 -38.07 -6.02 -3.13
CA THR A 287 -36.96 -6.63 -2.39
C THR A 287 -36.45 -5.69 -1.31
N LEU A 288 -36.49 -6.13 -0.05
CA LEU A 288 -35.83 -5.45 1.06
C LEU A 288 -34.47 -6.09 1.32
N GLU A 289 -33.41 -5.30 1.19
CA GLU A 289 -32.07 -5.67 1.66
C GLU A 289 -31.87 -5.16 3.08
N VAL A 290 -31.66 -6.08 4.03
CA VAL A 290 -31.39 -5.72 5.43
C VAL A 290 -29.91 -5.94 5.72
N THR A 291 -29.24 -4.89 6.17
CA THR A 291 -27.82 -4.92 6.54
C THR A 291 -27.59 -4.10 7.82
N ALA A 292 -26.39 -4.14 8.37
CA ALA A 292 -25.99 -3.39 9.55
C ALA A 292 -24.54 -2.90 9.39
N THR A 293 -24.11 -2.00 10.28
CA THR A 293 -22.69 -1.62 10.32
C THR A 293 -21.83 -2.85 10.68
N PRO A 294 -20.58 -2.92 10.19
CA PRO A 294 -19.72 -4.07 10.45
C PRO A 294 -19.39 -4.24 11.94
N GLY A 295 -19.02 -5.46 12.33
CA GLY A 295 -18.45 -5.73 13.66
C GLY A 295 -17.01 -5.20 13.79
N ALA A 296 -16.49 -5.20 15.02
CA ALA A 296 -15.07 -4.92 15.24
C ALA A 296 -14.20 -5.99 14.58
N THR A 297 -13.13 -5.56 13.90
CA THR A 297 -12.12 -6.48 13.36
C THR A 297 -11.15 -6.94 14.46
N THR A 298 -10.54 -8.10 14.25
CA THR A 298 -9.47 -8.65 15.09
C THR A 298 -8.12 -8.35 14.46
N LEU A 299 -7.24 -7.66 15.19
CA LEU A 299 -5.89 -7.36 14.74
C LEU A 299 -5.01 -8.62 14.74
N LEU A 300 -4.06 -8.70 13.81
CA LEU A 300 -3.18 -9.86 13.62
C LEU A 300 -1.71 -9.51 13.87
N ALA A 301 -1.16 -8.58 13.09
CA ALA A 301 0.24 -8.19 13.15
C ALA A 301 0.39 -6.68 12.95
N PRO A 302 1.41 -6.04 13.56
CA PRO A 302 2.28 -6.61 14.59
C PRO A 302 1.49 -6.98 15.86
N ALA A 303 1.99 -7.93 16.66
CA ALA A 303 1.35 -8.28 17.93
C ALA A 303 1.34 -7.08 18.88
N ASN A 304 0.36 -7.00 19.77
CA ASN A 304 0.27 -5.88 20.73
C ASN A 304 1.54 -5.77 21.59
N GLY A 305 2.22 -4.63 21.53
CA GLY A 305 3.47 -4.35 22.23
C GLY A 305 4.71 -4.95 21.56
N ALA A 306 4.63 -5.38 20.30
CA ALA A 306 5.80 -5.89 19.58
C ALA A 306 6.82 -4.77 19.34
N THR A 307 8.09 -5.08 19.53
CA THR A 307 9.24 -4.19 19.28
C THR A 307 10.01 -4.66 18.04
N GLY A 308 10.87 -3.80 17.47
CA GLY A 308 11.66 -4.20 16.31
C GLY A 308 10.85 -4.31 15.02
N VAL A 309 9.66 -3.69 14.96
CA VAL A 309 8.72 -3.91 13.85
C VAL A 309 9.09 -3.03 12.66
N SER A 310 9.21 -3.65 11.48
CA SER A 310 9.18 -2.97 10.18
C SER A 310 8.08 -3.59 9.32
N GLY A 311 7.27 -2.76 8.64
CA GLY A 311 6.30 -3.23 7.64
C GLY A 311 4.82 -3.04 8.00
N ALA A 312 3.97 -3.89 7.41
CA ALA A 312 2.53 -3.69 7.33
C ALA A 312 1.76 -4.12 8.59
N LEU A 313 0.75 -3.31 8.93
CA LEU A 313 -0.32 -3.65 9.86
C LEU A 313 -1.30 -4.60 9.17
N SER A 314 -1.85 -5.60 9.89
CA SER A 314 -2.78 -6.57 9.33
C SER A 314 -3.86 -7.00 10.34
N TRP A 315 -5.02 -7.39 9.81
CA TRP A 315 -6.21 -7.76 10.59
C TRP A 315 -7.05 -8.82 9.86
N ASN A 316 -8.05 -9.38 10.53
CA ASN A 316 -9.01 -10.30 9.91
C ASN A 316 -10.12 -9.55 9.18
N ALA A 317 -10.62 -10.10 8.08
CA ALA A 317 -11.79 -9.54 7.40
C ALA A 317 -13.00 -9.50 8.35
N ALA A 318 -13.63 -8.33 8.50
CA ALA A 318 -14.87 -8.17 9.25
C ALA A 318 -16.08 -8.51 8.36
N ALA A 319 -17.04 -9.26 8.89
CA ALA A 319 -18.27 -9.58 8.16
C ALA A 319 -19.02 -8.30 7.77
N ASN A 320 -19.50 -8.24 6.52
CA ASN A 320 -20.22 -7.10 5.93
C ASN A 320 -19.40 -5.80 5.81
N ALA A 321 -18.08 -5.86 5.90
CA ALA A 321 -17.21 -4.71 5.65
C ALA A 321 -16.90 -4.57 4.15
N ASP A 322 -17.11 -3.37 3.61
CA ASP A 322 -16.69 -3.01 2.26
C ASP A 322 -15.32 -2.30 2.28
N SER A 323 -14.97 -1.70 3.41
CA SER A 323 -13.71 -0.96 3.59
C SER A 323 -13.29 -0.90 5.07
N TYR A 324 -12.07 -0.42 5.30
CA TYR A 324 -11.53 -0.15 6.63
C TYR A 324 -10.96 1.27 6.72
N SER A 325 -10.96 1.81 7.93
CA SER A 325 -10.18 2.97 8.31
C SER A 325 -9.14 2.59 9.36
N VAL A 326 -7.90 3.04 9.17
CA VAL A 326 -6.76 2.82 10.05
C VAL A 326 -6.42 4.15 10.71
N THR A 327 -6.11 4.11 12.01
CA THR A 327 -5.63 5.29 12.75
C THR A 327 -4.37 4.90 13.50
N ILE A 328 -3.32 5.72 13.41
CA ILE A 328 -2.03 5.54 14.09
C ILE A 328 -1.68 6.84 14.82
N ALA A 329 -1.27 6.75 16.08
CA ALA A 329 -0.95 7.87 16.95
C ALA A 329 0.29 7.60 17.80
N THR A 330 0.84 8.65 18.43
CA THR A 330 1.98 8.55 19.37
C THR A 330 1.55 8.31 20.81
N ASP A 331 0.24 8.27 21.11
CA ASP A 331 -0.30 8.02 22.44
C ASP A 331 -1.42 6.96 22.43
N ALA A 332 -1.56 6.25 23.55
CA ALA A 332 -2.55 5.19 23.71
C ALA A 332 -4.02 5.67 23.61
N GLY A 333 -4.27 6.95 23.86
CA GLY A 333 -5.58 7.57 23.73
C GLY A 333 -5.97 7.88 22.29
N LEU A 334 -5.04 7.74 21.34
CA LEU A 334 -5.19 8.16 19.94
C LEU A 334 -5.55 9.66 19.82
N LEU A 335 -4.99 10.51 20.69
CA LEU A 335 -5.21 11.96 20.68
C LEU A 335 -4.28 12.67 19.69
N ASN A 336 -3.05 12.17 19.56
CA ASN A 336 -1.99 12.70 18.71
C ASN A 336 -1.83 11.80 17.48
N VAL A 337 -2.82 11.83 16.58
CA VAL A 337 -2.83 11.05 15.34
C VAL A 337 -1.71 11.53 14.42
N VAL A 338 -0.80 10.62 14.05
CA VAL A 338 0.31 10.87 13.11
C VAL A 338 0.02 10.33 11.71
N GLU A 339 -0.88 9.35 11.61
CA GLU A 339 -1.27 8.76 10.33
C GLU A 339 -2.72 8.26 10.39
N SER A 340 -3.46 8.44 9.29
CA SER A 340 -4.78 7.85 9.16
C SER A 340 -5.09 7.53 7.70
N ALA A 341 -5.80 6.43 7.49
CA ALA A 341 -6.29 6.01 6.18
C ALA A 341 -7.77 5.65 6.25
N THR A 342 -8.50 5.89 5.17
CA THR A 342 -9.92 5.51 5.02
C THR A 342 -10.14 4.86 3.67
N GLY A 343 -11.16 4.01 3.55
CA GLY A 343 -11.48 3.35 2.28
C GLY A 343 -10.52 2.20 1.91
N VAL A 344 -9.80 1.63 2.87
CA VAL A 344 -8.89 0.51 2.63
C VAL A 344 -9.70 -0.73 2.26
N ILE A 345 -9.50 -1.31 1.07
CA ILE A 345 -10.30 -2.44 0.54
C ILE A 345 -9.72 -3.82 0.92
N GLY A 346 -8.47 -3.86 1.41
CA GLY A 346 -7.80 -5.06 1.91
C GLY A 346 -7.80 -5.19 3.43
N THR A 347 -7.08 -6.19 3.94
CA THR A 347 -6.91 -6.44 5.37
C THR A 347 -5.48 -6.16 5.86
N SER A 348 -4.78 -5.28 5.15
CA SER A 348 -3.45 -4.82 5.50
C SER A 348 -3.25 -3.35 5.15
N TYR A 349 -2.33 -2.70 5.86
CA TYR A 349 -1.94 -1.32 5.63
C TYR A 349 -0.48 -1.10 6.00
N THR A 350 0.33 -0.56 5.09
CA THR A 350 1.72 -0.21 5.37
C THR A 350 1.82 1.26 5.77
N PRO A 351 2.24 1.58 7.01
CA PRO A 351 2.44 2.96 7.44
C PRO A 351 3.51 3.66 6.59
N THR A 352 3.31 4.94 6.30
CA THR A 352 4.28 5.76 5.54
C THR A 352 4.84 6.93 6.34
N THR A 353 4.20 7.31 7.45
CA THR A 353 4.68 8.39 8.33
C THR A 353 5.03 7.89 9.72
N ALA A 354 4.36 6.84 10.22
CA ALA A 354 4.66 6.21 11.50
C ALA A 354 5.87 5.26 11.41
N THR A 355 7.02 5.79 10.99
CA THR A 355 8.24 5.02 10.67
C THR A 355 9.50 5.54 11.37
N ALA A 356 9.38 6.51 12.29
CA ALA A 356 10.55 7.00 13.03
C ALA A 356 11.18 5.85 13.82
N PRO A 357 12.52 5.71 13.85
CA PRO A 357 13.19 4.60 14.53
C PRO A 357 12.88 4.58 16.02
N LEU A 358 12.84 3.37 16.60
CA LEU A 358 12.65 3.14 18.04
C LEU A 358 11.42 3.85 18.65
N THR A 359 10.44 4.17 17.82
CA THR A 359 9.28 4.95 18.22
C THR A 359 8.08 4.04 18.45
N THR A 360 7.44 4.20 19.60
CA THR A 360 6.22 3.45 19.92
C THR A 360 5.01 4.17 19.33
N TYR A 361 4.24 3.46 18.50
CA TYR A 361 2.99 3.91 17.93
C TYR A 361 1.82 3.07 18.42
N PHE A 362 0.66 3.69 18.50
CA PHE A 362 -0.61 3.08 18.87
C PHE A 362 -1.54 3.12 17.67
N TRP A 363 -2.18 1.99 17.37
CA TRP A 363 -3.01 1.86 16.18
C TRP A 363 -4.30 1.09 16.44
N ARG A 364 -5.31 1.38 15.61
CA ARG A 364 -6.56 0.63 15.56
C ARG A 364 -7.15 0.63 14.16
N VAL A 365 -8.09 -0.28 13.94
CA VAL A 365 -8.81 -0.42 12.67
C VAL A 365 -10.31 -0.41 12.94
N GLN A 366 -11.06 0.29 12.09
CA GLN A 366 -12.52 0.33 12.12
C GLN A 366 -13.06 -0.06 10.75
N ALA A 367 -13.92 -1.06 10.71
CA ALA A 367 -14.56 -1.52 9.48
C ALA A 367 -15.76 -0.64 9.11
N GLY A 368 -16.02 -0.45 7.82
CA GLY A 368 -17.10 0.39 7.31
C GLY A 368 -17.79 -0.22 6.09
N ASN A 369 -19.06 0.13 5.90
CA ASN A 369 -19.87 -0.20 4.72
C ASN A 369 -20.87 0.92 4.42
N ALA A 370 -21.80 0.68 3.50
CA ALA A 370 -22.84 1.66 3.14
C ALA A 370 -23.73 2.14 4.32
N CYS A 371 -23.79 1.38 5.43
CA CYS A 371 -24.50 1.78 6.65
C CYS A 371 -23.66 2.61 7.62
N GLY A 372 -22.38 2.82 7.31
CA GLY A 372 -21.43 3.60 8.11
C GLY A 372 -20.37 2.73 8.79
N ASN A 373 -19.66 3.36 9.72
CA ASN A 373 -18.56 2.73 10.43
C ASN A 373 -19.06 1.88 11.60
N GLY A 374 -18.53 0.67 11.70
CA GLY A 374 -18.75 -0.30 12.76
C GLY A 374 -18.04 0.03 14.06
N ALA A 375 -17.99 -0.92 14.98
CA ALA A 375 -17.16 -0.80 16.17
C ALA A 375 -15.66 -0.82 15.79
N ALA A 376 -14.85 0.00 16.45
CA ALA A 376 -13.40 -0.03 16.27
C ALA A 376 -12.79 -1.27 16.97
N SER A 377 -11.66 -1.75 16.46
CA SER A 377 -10.82 -2.72 17.16
C SER A 377 -10.30 -2.13 18.49
N PRO A 378 -9.79 -2.97 19.41
CA PRO A 378 -8.91 -2.49 20.47
C PRO A 378 -7.73 -1.72 19.89
N THR A 379 -7.18 -0.79 20.67
CA THR A 379 -5.91 -0.14 20.35
C THR A 379 -4.77 -1.11 20.68
N TRP A 380 -3.92 -1.39 19.69
CA TRP A 380 -2.66 -2.10 19.89
C TRP A 380 -1.48 -1.12 19.78
N SER A 381 -0.33 -1.47 20.35
CA SER A 381 0.92 -0.74 20.12
C SER A 381 1.95 -1.58 19.40
N PHE A 382 2.90 -0.90 18.75
CA PHE A 382 4.17 -1.49 18.29
C PHE A 382 5.28 -0.44 18.40
N THR A 383 6.51 -0.90 18.56
CA THR A 383 7.71 -0.06 18.51
C THR A 383 8.46 -0.42 17.23
N THR A 384 8.73 0.60 16.41
CA THR A 384 9.52 0.45 15.20
C THR A 384 10.93 -0.05 15.54
N GLY A 385 11.53 -0.79 14.61
CA GLY A 385 12.93 -1.20 14.76
C GLY A 385 13.90 -0.04 14.74
N ASP A 386 15.12 -0.32 15.22
CA ASP A 386 16.27 0.51 14.93
C ASP A 386 16.49 0.48 13.41
N CYS A 387 16.67 1.65 12.80
CA CYS A 387 16.88 1.76 11.37
C CYS A 387 17.79 2.94 11.09
N VAL A 388 18.64 2.77 10.09
CA VAL A 388 19.56 3.81 9.65
C VAL A 388 18.87 4.60 8.53
N PRO A 389 18.72 5.93 8.68
CA PRO A 389 18.13 6.76 7.65
C PRO A 389 19.08 6.84 6.45
N LEU A 390 18.52 6.69 5.25
CA LEU A 390 19.21 6.90 3.98
C LEU A 390 18.42 7.88 3.13
N VAL A 391 19.16 8.64 2.31
CA VAL A 391 18.59 9.58 1.35
C VAL A 391 18.91 9.07 -0.04
N ILE A 392 17.89 8.80 -0.85
CA ILE A 392 18.06 8.49 -2.27
C ILE A 392 18.02 9.82 -3.04
N LYS A 393 19.18 10.21 -3.56
CA LYS A 393 19.34 11.36 -4.47
C LYS A 393 19.04 10.90 -5.88
N ILE A 394 18.21 11.65 -6.58
CA ILE A 394 17.74 11.28 -7.91
C ILE A 394 17.96 12.45 -8.84
N VAL A 395 18.84 12.27 -9.81
CA VAL A 395 19.00 13.15 -10.96
C VAL A 395 18.70 12.32 -12.19
N LEU A 396 17.77 12.77 -13.00
CA LEU A 396 17.39 12.09 -14.24
C LEU A 396 17.97 12.80 -15.45
N ASP A 397 17.99 12.09 -16.56
CA ASP A 397 18.15 12.70 -17.87
C ASP A 397 16.77 13.13 -18.41
N ARG A 398 16.66 13.34 -19.72
CA ARG A 398 15.42 13.84 -20.34
C ARG A 398 14.23 12.88 -20.17
N TYR A 399 14.47 11.59 -20.06
CA TYR A 399 13.42 10.57 -20.16
C TYR A 399 13.17 9.95 -18.79
N GLY A 400 12.58 10.72 -17.89
CA GLY A 400 12.23 10.21 -16.57
C GLY A 400 11.25 9.02 -16.60
N SER A 401 10.41 8.91 -17.64
CA SER A 401 9.34 7.91 -17.72
C SER A 401 9.79 6.48 -17.93
N GLU A 402 11.06 6.28 -18.30
CA GLU A 402 11.65 4.96 -18.47
C GLU A 402 12.55 4.52 -17.31
N THR A 403 12.86 5.42 -16.37
CA THR A 403 13.73 5.15 -15.23
C THR A 403 12.93 4.69 -14.00
N THR A 404 13.25 3.51 -13.47
CA THR A 404 12.76 3.01 -12.18
C THR A 404 13.91 2.53 -11.32
N TRP A 405 13.71 2.45 -10.01
CA TRP A 405 14.71 1.89 -9.10
C TRP A 405 14.08 1.06 -7.98
N THR A 406 14.84 0.10 -7.48
CA THR A 406 14.53 -0.69 -6.29
C THR A 406 15.74 -0.70 -5.36
N LEU A 407 15.47 -0.73 -4.06
CA LEU A 407 16.44 -1.02 -3.02
C LEU A 407 16.08 -2.40 -2.46
N GLU A 408 17.00 -3.35 -2.58
CA GLU A 408 16.83 -4.73 -2.12
C GLU A 408 17.76 -5.04 -0.95
N ASP A 409 17.30 -5.82 0.03
CA ASP A 409 18.15 -6.39 1.08
C ASP A 409 18.92 -7.63 0.60
N ASP A 410 19.79 -8.19 1.44
CA ASP A 410 20.58 -9.40 1.16
C ASP A 410 19.75 -10.65 0.84
N ASN A 411 18.45 -10.66 1.14
CA ASN A 411 17.52 -11.72 0.79
C ASN A 411 16.72 -11.44 -0.49
N ASN A 412 17.11 -10.41 -1.25
CA ASN A 412 16.40 -9.90 -2.42
C ASN A 412 14.98 -9.40 -2.12
N ALA A 413 14.69 -9.00 -0.88
CA ALA A 413 13.43 -8.36 -0.55
C ALA A 413 13.52 -6.86 -0.88
N VAL A 414 12.57 -6.36 -1.67
CA VAL A 414 12.48 -4.93 -1.99
C VAL A 414 12.03 -4.16 -0.74
N VAL A 415 12.90 -3.32 -0.21
CA VAL A 415 12.65 -2.46 0.96
C VAL A 415 12.23 -1.04 0.59
N ALA A 416 12.58 -0.57 -0.61
CA ALA A 416 12.09 0.68 -1.18
C ALA A 416 12.13 0.64 -2.71
N SER A 417 11.36 1.51 -3.37
CA SER A 417 11.34 1.62 -4.83
C SER A 417 10.82 2.98 -5.27
N GLY A 418 11.15 3.40 -6.50
CA GLY A 418 10.63 4.62 -7.09
C GLY A 418 10.65 4.64 -8.62
N GLY A 419 10.03 5.68 -9.18
CA GLY A 419 9.73 5.81 -10.60
C GLY A 419 8.49 5.03 -11.06
N PRO A 420 8.12 5.11 -12.34
CA PRO A 420 8.72 6.00 -13.35
C PRO A 420 8.43 7.49 -13.09
N TYR A 421 9.25 8.37 -13.65
CA TYR A 421 9.17 9.82 -13.45
C TYR A 421 8.64 10.53 -14.71
N THR A 422 8.49 11.85 -14.68
CA THR A 422 8.03 12.62 -15.85
C THR A 422 9.18 12.93 -16.82
N ASP A 423 8.92 12.82 -18.11
CA ASP A 423 9.85 13.28 -19.15
C ASP A 423 9.96 14.81 -19.18
N GLU A 424 11.12 15.27 -19.65
CA GLU A 424 11.45 16.67 -19.76
C GLU A 424 11.55 17.14 -21.22
N ALA A 425 11.23 18.41 -21.44
CA ALA A 425 11.11 18.97 -22.79
C ALA A 425 12.47 19.30 -23.43
N THR A 426 13.50 19.52 -22.61
CA THR A 426 14.85 19.87 -23.04
C THR A 426 15.86 18.80 -22.58
N ASN A 427 17.09 18.85 -23.08
CA ASN A 427 18.16 17.98 -22.57
C ASN A 427 18.82 18.66 -21.38
N GLY A 428 19.15 17.91 -20.32
CA GLY A 428 19.74 18.46 -19.10
C GLY A 428 19.76 17.46 -17.94
N GLU A 429 20.28 17.91 -16.80
CA GLU A 429 20.18 17.22 -15.51
C GLU A 429 18.89 17.66 -14.82
N TYR A 430 18.07 16.69 -14.41
CA TYR A 430 16.75 16.94 -13.84
C TYR A 430 16.63 16.35 -12.44
N PRO A 431 17.01 17.10 -11.39
CA PRO A 431 16.88 16.67 -10.01
C PRO A 431 15.42 16.42 -9.65
N GLN A 432 15.15 15.28 -9.04
CA GLN A 432 13.87 14.96 -8.42
C GLN A 432 13.97 15.18 -6.90
N PRO A 433 12.83 15.29 -6.20
CA PRO A 433 12.83 15.33 -4.74
C PRO A 433 13.54 14.11 -4.16
N ASP A 434 14.37 14.36 -3.14
CA ASP A 434 15.04 13.31 -2.37
C ASP A 434 14.01 12.34 -1.77
N VAL A 435 14.34 11.05 -1.78
CA VAL A 435 13.51 10.02 -1.13
C VAL A 435 14.21 9.58 0.16
N ASN A 436 13.60 9.91 1.30
CA ASN A 436 14.08 9.46 2.60
C ASN A 436 13.55 8.05 2.87
N VAL A 437 14.46 7.11 3.10
CA VAL A 437 14.16 5.72 3.44
C VAL A 437 14.78 5.44 4.82
N CYS A 438 14.24 4.50 5.57
CA CYS A 438 14.87 3.98 6.78
C CYS A 438 14.95 2.47 6.66
N VAL A 439 16.16 1.90 6.73
CA VAL A 439 16.38 0.46 6.61
C VAL A 439 17.12 -0.09 7.83
N PRO A 440 16.88 -1.35 8.22
CA PRO A 440 17.70 -2.01 9.24
C PRO A 440 19.20 -2.04 8.89
N GLU A 441 20.05 -2.36 9.86
CA GLU A 441 21.43 -2.74 9.56
C GLU A 441 21.46 -3.91 8.57
N GLY A 442 22.36 -3.84 7.60
CA GLY A 442 22.53 -4.89 6.60
C GLY A 442 23.20 -4.39 5.34
N CYS A 443 23.42 -5.30 4.40
CA CYS A 443 23.83 -4.94 3.07
C CYS A 443 22.61 -4.89 2.14
N TYR A 444 22.69 -3.97 1.19
CA TYR A 444 21.62 -3.63 0.27
C TYR A 444 22.18 -3.46 -1.13
N SER A 445 21.30 -3.60 -2.12
CA SER A 445 21.60 -3.31 -3.52
C SER A 445 20.63 -2.25 -4.04
N LEU A 446 21.18 -1.10 -4.48
CA LEU A 446 20.43 -0.17 -5.31
C LEU A 446 20.44 -0.71 -6.74
N ILE A 447 19.27 -0.93 -7.31
CA ILE A 447 19.08 -1.44 -8.67
C ILE A 447 18.32 -0.38 -9.45
N VAL A 448 18.89 0.08 -10.56
CA VAL A 448 18.24 1.03 -11.47
C VAL A 448 17.94 0.35 -12.79
N ASN A 449 16.72 0.55 -13.28
CA ASN A 449 16.21 -0.02 -14.52
C ASN A 449 15.80 1.09 -15.47
N ASP A 450 16.16 0.89 -16.74
CA ASP A 450 15.76 1.72 -17.87
C ASP A 450 15.00 0.84 -18.87
N SER A 451 13.74 1.19 -19.12
CA SER A 451 12.83 0.35 -19.92
C SER A 451 13.10 0.37 -21.44
N PHE A 452 13.77 1.40 -21.98
CA PHE A 452 14.12 1.50 -23.40
C PHE A 452 15.60 1.20 -23.66
N GLY A 453 16.42 1.34 -22.62
CA GLY A 453 17.76 0.80 -22.54
C GLY A 453 18.81 1.56 -23.34
N ASP A 454 18.54 2.83 -23.59
CA ASP A 454 19.51 3.86 -23.99
C ASP A 454 20.23 4.51 -22.80
N GLY A 455 19.81 4.17 -21.58
CA GLY A 455 20.51 4.48 -20.35
C GLY A 455 20.15 5.84 -19.79
N ASN A 456 20.39 6.02 -18.49
CA ASN A 456 20.07 7.28 -17.81
C ASN A 456 21.14 8.36 -18.03
N CYS A 457 22.04 8.21 -19.02
CA CYS A 457 23.11 9.17 -19.26
C CYS A 457 23.44 9.46 -20.73
N CYS A 458 24.21 10.53 -20.86
CA CYS A 458 25.23 10.81 -21.86
C CYS A 458 24.75 11.56 -23.11
N ALA A 459 23.66 11.14 -23.77
CA ALA A 459 23.14 11.85 -24.95
C ALA A 459 22.04 12.88 -24.61
N TYR A 460 21.24 12.60 -23.57
CA TYR A 460 20.02 13.36 -23.24
C TYR A 460 20.05 14.04 -21.86
N GLY A 461 21.12 13.83 -21.09
CA GLY A 461 21.35 14.36 -19.75
C GLY A 461 22.36 13.48 -19.01
N ASN A 462 22.81 13.86 -17.81
CA ASN A 462 23.65 13.01 -16.96
C ASN A 462 22.85 12.59 -15.73
N GLY A 463 22.00 11.57 -15.88
CA GLY A 463 21.25 11.01 -14.77
C GLY A 463 22.14 10.17 -13.84
N VAL A 464 21.86 10.25 -12.55
CA VAL A 464 22.47 9.46 -11.50
C VAL A 464 21.45 9.26 -10.38
N ILE A 465 21.33 8.03 -9.90
CA ILE A 465 20.61 7.74 -8.66
C ILE A 465 21.66 7.29 -7.65
N SER A 466 21.75 7.99 -6.52
CA SER A 466 22.70 7.67 -5.46
C SER A 466 22.04 7.56 -4.09
N VAL A 467 22.70 6.83 -3.20
CA VAL A 467 22.29 6.60 -1.82
C VAL A 467 23.27 7.32 -0.92
N GLU A 468 22.78 8.19 -0.05
CA GLU A 468 23.54 8.81 1.02
C GLU A 468 23.14 8.22 2.38
N VAL A 469 24.14 7.89 3.19
CA VAL A 469 23.97 7.50 4.60
C VAL A 469 24.72 8.51 5.45
N ALA A 470 24.02 9.17 6.38
CA ALA A 470 24.58 10.25 7.21
C ALA A 470 25.34 11.33 6.41
N GLY A 471 24.81 11.69 5.22
CA GLY A 471 25.39 12.70 4.33
C GLY A 471 26.61 12.23 3.51
N THR A 472 26.97 10.95 3.56
CA THR A 472 28.02 10.36 2.73
C THR A 472 27.41 9.48 1.65
N GLU A 473 27.77 9.69 0.38
CA GLU A 473 27.36 8.81 -0.72
C GLU A 473 28.00 7.42 -0.55
N VAL A 474 27.17 6.38 -0.44
CA VAL A 474 27.60 4.98 -0.25
C VAL A 474 27.37 4.10 -1.47
N ALA A 475 26.49 4.53 -2.38
CA ALA A 475 26.23 3.85 -3.65
C ALA A 475 25.74 4.86 -4.70
N ALA A 476 26.10 4.67 -5.96
CA ALA A 476 25.58 5.45 -7.07
C ALA A 476 25.48 4.59 -8.33
N VAL A 477 24.42 4.80 -9.11
CA VAL A 477 24.16 4.13 -10.38
C VAL A 477 23.89 5.17 -11.47
N SER A 478 24.72 5.14 -12.51
CA SER A 478 24.65 6.00 -13.71
C SER A 478 25.29 5.26 -14.89
N GLY A 479 24.85 5.53 -16.13
CA GLY A 479 25.49 5.00 -17.34
C GLY A 479 24.52 4.45 -18.39
N ASP A 480 25.04 3.58 -19.25
CA ASP A 480 24.27 2.77 -20.20
C ASP A 480 23.49 1.68 -19.44
N ILE A 481 22.37 2.05 -18.83
CA ILE A 481 21.44 1.16 -18.12
C ILE A 481 20.44 0.56 -19.12
N ASN A 482 20.11 -0.73 -19.01
CA ASN A 482 19.13 -1.39 -19.88
C ASN A 482 18.35 -2.46 -19.11
N ILE A 483 17.06 -2.63 -19.40
CA ILE A 483 16.18 -3.64 -18.78
C ILE A 483 16.71 -5.09 -18.85
N ASN A 484 17.59 -5.41 -19.81
CA ASN A 484 18.22 -6.72 -19.94
C ASN A 484 19.56 -6.84 -19.19
N ASN A 485 20.08 -5.74 -18.63
CA ASN A 485 21.30 -5.67 -17.84
C ASN A 485 21.19 -4.56 -16.77
N PRO A 486 20.37 -4.78 -15.72
CA PRO A 486 20.23 -3.82 -14.64
C PRO A 486 21.58 -3.56 -13.98
N VAL A 487 21.95 -2.29 -13.84
CA VAL A 487 23.15 -1.90 -13.13
C VAL A 487 22.80 -1.80 -11.65
N SER A 488 23.55 -2.53 -10.83
CA SER A 488 23.37 -2.53 -9.38
C SER A 488 24.61 -1.98 -8.69
N ALA A 489 24.38 -1.24 -7.61
CA ALA A 489 25.41 -0.81 -6.67
C ALA A 489 25.10 -1.41 -5.31
N ALA A 490 25.94 -2.35 -4.88
CA ALA A 490 25.86 -2.92 -3.54
C ALA A 490 26.53 -1.98 -2.54
N PHE A 491 25.91 -1.82 -1.38
CA PHE A 491 26.45 -1.08 -0.24
C PHE A 491 26.01 -1.74 1.06
N CYS A 492 26.71 -1.43 2.15
CA CYS A 492 26.29 -1.85 3.48
C CYS A 492 26.03 -0.63 4.33
N VAL A 493 25.06 -0.76 5.23
CA VAL A 493 24.67 0.28 6.16
C VAL A 493 25.18 -0.14 7.54
N PRO A 494 26.37 0.33 7.97
CA PRO A 494 26.96 -0.11 9.23
C PRO A 494 26.23 0.49 10.43
N ARG A 495 25.94 -0.34 11.45
CA ARG A 495 25.41 0.10 12.77
C ARG A 495 26.41 0.98 13.52
N CYS A 496 27.70 0.74 13.32
CA CYS A 496 28.77 1.32 14.12
C CYS A 496 29.46 2.46 13.37
N THR A 497 29.62 3.60 14.04
CA THR A 497 30.35 4.75 13.49
C THR A 497 31.82 4.37 13.32
N SER A 498 32.38 4.48 12.11
CA SER A 498 33.79 4.17 11.82
C SER A 498 34.60 5.39 11.36
N THR A 499 33.99 6.57 11.36
CA THR A 499 34.63 7.83 10.97
C THR A 499 35.04 8.61 12.22
N TYR A 500 36.32 8.97 12.32
CA TYR A 500 36.89 9.65 13.48
C TYR A 500 37.76 10.87 13.07
N PRO A 501 37.87 11.92 13.90
CA PRO A 501 37.21 12.08 15.20
C PRO A 501 35.69 12.23 15.05
N PHE A 502 34.97 11.53 15.90
CA PHE A 502 33.52 11.66 16.02
C PHE A 502 33.22 12.81 16.98
N SER A 503 32.23 13.64 16.65
CA SER A 503 31.74 14.73 17.50
C SER A 503 30.25 14.92 17.27
N ASP A 504 29.52 15.15 18.34
CA ASP A 504 28.07 15.31 18.36
C ASP A 504 27.69 16.32 19.45
N ASP A 505 27.25 17.49 18.99
CA ASP A 505 26.76 18.61 19.79
C ASP A 505 25.22 18.65 19.85
N LEU A 506 24.54 17.59 19.38
CA LEU A 506 23.08 17.39 19.48
C LEU A 506 22.19 18.45 18.80
N GLU A 507 22.75 19.41 18.05
CA GLU A 507 22.01 20.47 17.34
C GLU A 507 21.13 19.94 16.18
N ASN A 508 21.49 18.77 15.65
CA ASN A 508 20.79 18.11 14.55
C ASN A 508 19.98 16.89 15.02
N GLY A 509 19.49 16.93 16.26
CA GLY A 509 18.78 15.83 16.89
C GLY A 509 19.72 14.82 17.56
N THR A 510 19.22 13.62 17.85
CA THR A 510 20.00 12.59 18.56
C THR A 510 21.01 11.84 17.67
N GLN A 511 21.18 12.22 16.40
CA GLN A 511 22.21 11.75 15.47
C GLN A 511 22.58 10.24 15.52
N ASN A 512 21.63 9.30 15.65
CA ASN A 512 21.84 7.84 15.82
C ASN A 512 22.28 7.37 17.22
N TRP A 513 22.04 8.16 18.25
CA TRP A 513 21.97 7.67 19.63
C TRP A 513 20.62 6.97 19.84
N THR A 514 20.68 5.76 20.42
CA THR A 514 19.57 4.83 20.58
C THR A 514 19.21 4.69 22.05
N GLN A 515 17.94 4.94 22.40
CA GLN A 515 17.42 4.71 23.75
C GLN A 515 17.36 3.21 24.07
N ASP A 516 17.56 2.84 25.34
CA ASP A 516 17.43 1.47 25.81
C ASP A 516 15.96 1.15 26.11
N ALA A 517 15.31 0.42 25.19
CA ALA A 517 13.89 0.08 25.33
C ALA A 517 13.56 -0.85 26.54
N THR A 518 14.57 -1.30 27.30
CA THR A 518 14.38 -2.17 28.48
C THR A 518 14.47 -1.43 29.81
N ASP A 519 14.76 -0.14 29.81
CA ASP A 519 14.87 0.68 31.00
C ASP A 519 13.51 1.20 31.51
N ASP A 520 13.52 2.14 32.46
CA ASP A 520 12.30 2.66 33.08
C ASP A 520 11.68 3.84 32.31
N PHE A 521 12.50 4.67 31.63
CA PHE A 521 12.12 5.89 30.91
C PHE A 521 13.27 6.42 30.04
N ASP A 522 12.99 7.29 29.07
CA ASP A 522 13.99 7.74 28.09
C ASP A 522 14.67 9.08 28.44
N TRP A 523 15.90 9.25 27.92
CA TRP A 523 16.52 10.58 27.81
C TRP A 523 15.78 11.43 26.77
N THR A 524 15.69 12.74 26.99
CA THR A 524 14.95 13.65 26.12
C THR A 524 15.88 14.74 25.58
N LEU A 525 15.74 15.10 24.30
CA LEU A 525 16.42 16.25 23.73
C LEU A 525 15.73 17.54 24.20
N ASN A 526 16.48 18.49 24.73
CA ASN A 526 15.94 19.76 25.23
C ASN A 526 16.80 20.95 24.83
N SER A 527 16.18 22.13 24.81
CA SER A 527 16.84 23.41 24.61
C SER A 527 16.36 24.39 25.69
N GLY A 528 17.29 25.15 26.27
CA GLY A 528 17.02 26.00 27.43
C GLY A 528 16.97 25.22 28.75
N GLY A 529 16.29 25.75 29.77
CA GLY A 529 16.26 25.14 31.10
C GLY A 529 15.45 23.84 31.18
N THR A 530 15.77 22.97 32.13
CA THR A 530 14.93 21.80 32.42
C THR A 530 13.59 22.24 33.05
N PRO A 531 12.51 21.45 32.87
CA PRO A 531 11.18 21.80 33.39
C PRO A 531 11.10 21.90 34.93
N SER A 532 11.88 21.10 35.65
CA SER A 532 11.87 21.09 37.11
C SER A 532 12.74 22.20 37.70
N GLY A 533 12.34 22.74 38.86
CA GLY A 533 12.99 23.91 39.46
C GLY A 533 14.24 23.55 40.26
N SER A 534 15.31 24.34 40.11
CA SER A 534 16.61 24.12 40.78
C SER A 534 17.23 22.76 40.45
N THR A 535 17.14 22.37 39.19
CA THR A 535 17.74 21.16 38.61
C THR A 535 18.31 21.46 37.23
N GLY A 536 19.09 20.52 36.68
CA GLY A 536 19.52 20.55 35.29
C GLY A 536 20.30 21.82 34.90
N PRO A 537 20.69 21.97 33.63
CA PRO A 537 21.32 23.18 33.13
C PRO A 537 20.28 24.25 32.73
N ALA A 538 20.72 25.50 32.58
CA ALA A 538 19.90 26.59 32.03
C ALA A 538 19.82 26.59 30.48
N GLY A 539 20.66 25.80 29.82
CA GLY A 539 20.82 25.65 28.37
C GLY A 539 21.95 24.66 28.04
N ASP A 540 22.14 24.32 26.77
CA ASP A 540 23.24 23.49 26.28
C ASP A 540 24.61 24.04 26.67
N HIS A 541 25.63 23.19 26.58
CA HIS A 541 27.00 23.57 26.83
C HIS A 541 27.59 24.41 25.69
N THR A 542 27.29 24.07 24.44
CA THR A 542 27.96 24.58 23.24
C THR A 542 27.71 26.07 23.02
N THR A 543 26.47 26.52 23.16
CA THR A 543 26.03 27.90 22.87
C THR A 543 25.20 28.54 23.98
N GLY A 544 24.58 27.75 24.86
CA GLY A 544 23.60 28.17 25.87
C GLY A 544 22.16 28.35 25.34
N THR A 545 21.93 28.17 24.05
CA THR A 545 20.60 28.23 23.40
C THR A 545 20.30 27.06 22.45
N GLY A 546 21.25 26.14 22.31
CA GLY A 546 21.18 24.92 21.52
C GLY A 546 20.57 23.76 22.30
N SER A 547 20.91 22.54 21.89
CA SER A 547 20.28 21.30 22.31
C SER A 547 21.21 20.42 23.14
N TYR A 548 20.64 19.68 24.09
CA TYR A 548 21.35 18.68 24.89
C TYR A 548 20.42 17.53 25.26
N LEU A 549 20.97 16.38 25.66
CA LEU A 549 20.18 15.26 26.17
C LEU A 549 20.08 15.34 27.69
N TYR A 550 18.87 15.14 28.23
CA TYR A 550 18.64 15.16 29.67
C TYR A 550 17.62 14.13 30.14
N THR A 551 17.63 13.82 31.43
CA THR A 551 16.57 13.06 32.09
C THR A 551 15.67 13.99 32.90
N GLU A 552 14.36 13.88 32.74
CA GLU A 552 13.38 14.52 33.62
C GLU A 552 13.06 13.60 34.80
N ALA A 553 13.54 13.93 36.00
CA ALA A 553 13.39 13.11 37.19
C ALA A 553 12.04 13.27 37.89
N SER A 554 11.12 14.12 37.41
CA SER A 554 9.77 14.28 37.98
C SER A 554 8.88 13.04 37.82
N ASN A 555 7.72 13.01 38.51
CA ASN A 555 6.83 11.84 38.50
C ASN A 555 6.38 11.48 37.07
N PRO A 556 6.52 10.21 36.63
CA PRO A 556 6.76 9.00 37.43
C PRO A 556 8.24 8.53 37.50
N ASN A 557 9.21 9.32 37.05
CA ASN A 557 10.60 8.94 36.79
C ASN A 557 11.51 8.97 38.03
N PHE A 558 10.93 8.94 39.23
CA PHE A 558 11.64 8.77 40.50
C PHE A 558 10.78 7.97 41.49
N PRO A 559 11.37 7.34 42.53
CA PRO A 559 12.80 7.23 42.82
C PRO A 559 13.50 6.10 42.04
N SER A 560 14.84 6.19 41.92
CA SER A 560 15.72 5.12 41.43
C SER A 560 15.31 4.50 40.09
N ARG A 561 14.83 5.33 39.17
CA ARG A 561 14.50 4.92 37.81
C ARG A 561 15.73 5.04 36.92
N THR A 562 15.84 4.14 35.97
CA THR A 562 16.97 4.09 35.03
C THR A 562 16.52 4.58 33.66
N ALA A 563 17.34 5.44 33.06
CA ALA A 563 17.25 5.84 31.67
C ALA A 563 18.61 5.66 31.01
N ALA A 564 18.67 5.10 29.81
CA ALA A 564 19.91 4.88 29.11
C ALA A 564 19.78 5.11 27.61
N PHE A 565 20.84 5.66 27.03
CA PHE A 565 21.00 5.75 25.59
C PHE A 565 22.41 5.33 25.20
N SER A 566 22.56 4.83 23.98
CA SER A 566 23.79 4.19 23.54
C SER A 566 24.05 4.37 22.06
N ARG A 567 25.30 4.15 21.65
CA ARG A 567 25.71 4.21 20.25
C ARG A 567 26.88 3.28 20.00
N CYS A 568 26.87 2.65 18.83
CA CYS A 568 27.95 1.77 18.38
C CYS A 568 29.07 2.51 17.63
N PHE A 569 30.30 2.04 17.82
CA PHE A 569 31.54 2.56 17.25
C PHE A 569 32.44 1.40 16.81
N ASP A 570 32.90 1.41 15.55
CA ASP A 570 33.91 0.46 15.07
C ASP A 570 35.30 0.99 15.40
N LEU A 571 35.81 0.51 16.53
CA LEU A 571 37.14 0.85 17.03
C LEU A 571 38.15 -0.28 16.81
N SER A 572 37.82 -1.29 16.00
CA SER A 572 38.67 -2.47 15.77
C SER A 572 40.01 -2.13 15.12
N ALA A 573 40.07 -1.06 14.32
CA ALA A 573 41.28 -0.57 13.68
C ALA A 573 42.03 0.50 14.49
N ALA A 574 41.47 0.95 15.63
CA ALA A 574 42.12 1.96 16.47
C ALA A 574 43.23 1.32 17.31
N ASN A 575 44.25 2.10 17.67
CA ASN A 575 45.31 1.68 18.61
C ASN A 575 45.13 2.29 20.01
N GLY A 576 44.20 3.22 20.13
CA GLY A 576 43.76 3.86 21.35
C GLY A 576 42.55 4.72 21.03
N ALA A 577 41.62 4.83 21.97
CA ALA A 577 40.41 5.60 21.78
C ALA A 577 40.03 6.30 23.08
N THR A 578 39.49 7.50 22.98
CA THR A 578 39.03 8.28 24.14
C THR A 578 37.66 8.86 23.84
N LEU A 579 36.71 8.58 24.74
CA LEU A 579 35.43 9.26 24.80
C LEU A 579 35.59 10.55 25.61
N GLY A 580 35.20 11.68 25.04
CA GLY A 580 34.99 12.94 25.72
C GLY A 580 33.51 13.32 25.70
N PHE A 581 33.03 13.95 26.77
CA PHE A 581 31.68 14.52 26.82
C PHE A 581 31.58 15.58 27.92
N TRP A 582 30.55 16.41 27.84
CA TRP A 582 30.15 17.33 28.89
C TRP A 582 28.92 16.80 29.61
N TYR A 583 28.84 17.04 30.92
CA TYR A 583 27.70 16.65 31.73
C TYR A 583 27.30 17.76 32.71
N HIS A 584 26.01 17.78 33.05
CA HIS A 584 25.45 18.67 34.07
C HIS A 584 24.64 17.86 35.08
N MET A 585 24.90 18.04 36.37
CA MET A 585 24.21 17.31 37.44
C MET A 585 23.95 18.27 38.60
N PHE A 586 22.85 19.02 38.53
CA PHE A 586 22.45 19.99 39.55
C PHE A 586 21.12 19.58 40.17
N GLY A 587 21.04 19.51 41.50
CA GLY A 587 19.81 19.15 42.21
C GLY A 587 20.06 18.51 43.59
N ALA A 588 19.25 18.87 44.58
CA ALA A 588 19.45 18.45 45.98
C ALA A 588 19.29 16.93 46.20
N PHE A 589 18.58 16.24 45.31
CA PHE A 589 18.32 14.80 45.38
C PHE A 589 18.82 14.10 44.11
N MET A 590 19.99 14.54 43.64
CA MET A 590 20.63 14.03 42.44
C MET A 590 20.93 12.53 42.50
N GLY A 591 20.75 11.91 41.34
CA GLY A 591 21.03 10.51 41.10
C GLY A 591 22.50 10.23 40.76
N THR A 592 22.72 9.26 39.87
CA THR A 592 24.05 8.88 39.37
C THR A 592 24.05 8.78 37.85
N LEU A 593 25.04 9.40 37.22
CA LEU A 593 25.34 9.24 35.80
C LEU A 593 26.47 8.22 35.64
N HIS A 594 26.28 7.24 34.76
CA HIS A 594 27.25 6.21 34.41
C HIS A 594 27.61 6.25 32.93
N VAL A 595 28.83 5.83 32.62
CA VAL A 595 29.22 5.36 31.29
C VAL A 595 29.49 3.86 31.40
N ASP A 596 28.81 3.07 30.58
CA ASP A 596 29.06 1.65 30.38
C ASP A 596 29.63 1.42 28.96
N VAL A 597 30.44 0.38 28.78
CA VAL A 597 31.04 0.04 27.48
C VAL A 597 30.85 -1.44 27.18
N PHE A 598 30.22 -1.77 26.04
CA PHE A 598 30.21 -3.12 25.48
C PHE A 598 31.48 -3.33 24.67
N ASP A 599 32.25 -4.38 24.96
CA ASP A 599 33.56 -4.66 24.33
C ASP A 599 33.47 -5.63 23.13
N GLY A 600 32.30 -5.75 22.51
CA GLY A 600 32.02 -6.77 21.49
C GLY A 600 31.67 -8.15 22.04
N SER A 601 31.74 -8.33 23.36
CA SER A 601 31.38 -9.60 24.01
C SER A 601 30.53 -9.42 25.26
N THR A 602 30.87 -8.44 26.11
CA THR A 602 30.23 -8.22 27.41
C THR A 602 30.14 -6.73 27.75
N TRP A 603 29.14 -6.39 28.56
CA TRP A 603 28.98 -5.04 29.10
C TRP A 603 29.90 -4.82 30.31
N ASN A 604 30.86 -3.91 30.15
CA ASN A 604 31.67 -3.35 31.21
C ASN A 604 30.90 -2.16 31.81
N ASN A 605 30.16 -2.41 32.89
CA ASN A 605 29.33 -1.39 33.51
C ASN A 605 30.14 -0.43 34.37
N SER A 606 29.81 0.86 34.29
CA SER A 606 30.34 1.94 35.12
C SER A 606 31.87 2.09 35.00
N VAL A 607 32.38 2.03 33.77
CA VAL A 607 33.78 2.39 33.47
C VAL A 607 34.07 3.84 33.84
N TRP A 608 33.02 4.67 33.92
CA TRP A 608 33.02 5.97 34.58
C TRP A 608 31.68 6.21 35.28
N SER A 609 31.69 6.96 36.38
CA SER A 609 30.45 7.41 37.04
C SER A 609 30.62 8.66 37.91
N ARG A 610 29.55 9.44 38.07
CA ARG A 610 29.43 10.53 39.07
C ARG A 610 28.07 10.48 39.74
N SER A 611 28.03 10.73 41.04
CA SER A 611 26.82 10.68 41.87
C SER A 611 26.66 11.96 42.68
N GLY A 612 25.41 12.34 42.93
CA GLY A 612 25.08 13.52 43.74
C GLY A 612 25.27 14.83 42.99
N ASP A 613 24.94 15.94 43.65
CA ASP A 613 25.03 17.29 43.10
C ASP A 613 26.49 17.65 42.74
N GLN A 614 26.71 18.02 41.48
CA GLN A 614 28.00 18.46 40.93
C GLN A 614 28.05 19.99 40.76
N GLY A 615 26.98 20.69 41.15
CA GLY A 615 26.83 22.14 41.01
C GLY A 615 26.14 22.55 39.70
N ASP A 616 25.67 23.79 39.69
CA ASP A 616 25.04 24.45 38.55
C ASP A 616 26.10 24.93 37.54
N VAL A 617 26.84 23.98 36.97
CA VAL A 617 27.88 24.20 35.96
C VAL A 617 28.09 22.94 35.11
N TRP A 618 28.29 23.13 33.81
CA TRP A 618 28.73 22.06 32.92
C TRP A 618 30.16 21.61 33.26
N GLN A 619 30.37 20.30 33.35
CA GLN A 619 31.67 19.70 33.64
C GLN A 619 32.10 18.74 32.52
N GLN A 620 33.39 18.67 32.24
CA GLN A 620 33.93 17.79 31.22
C GLN A 620 34.39 16.46 31.82
N ALA A 621 34.11 15.36 31.13
CA ALA A 621 34.61 14.03 31.43
C ALA A 621 35.39 13.45 30.25
N THR A 622 36.36 12.59 30.56
CA THR A 622 37.08 11.75 29.60
C THR A 622 37.12 10.31 30.10
N VAL A 623 36.96 9.37 29.18
CA VAL A 623 36.99 7.92 29.44
C VAL A 623 37.89 7.25 28.42
N ASP A 624 38.88 6.50 28.90
CA ASP A 624 39.76 5.70 28.05
C ASP A 624 39.00 4.46 27.55
N LEU A 625 38.82 4.37 26.23
CA LEU A 625 38.17 3.26 25.56
C LEU A 625 39.16 2.20 25.05
N THR A 626 40.46 2.47 25.12
CA THR A 626 41.53 1.59 24.65
C THR A 626 41.46 0.14 25.18
N PRO A 627 41.00 -0.12 26.41
CA PRO A 627 40.84 -1.50 26.90
C PRO A 627 39.72 -2.30 26.22
N TYR A 628 38.81 -1.65 25.48
CA TYR A 628 37.56 -2.23 24.99
C TYR A 628 37.43 -2.28 23.47
N LEU A 629 38.49 -1.95 22.73
CA LEU A 629 38.47 -1.80 21.27
C LEU A 629 37.88 -3.04 20.57
N ALA A 630 36.77 -2.85 19.86
CA ALA A 630 36.05 -3.88 19.11
C ALA A 630 35.36 -3.27 17.88
N ALA A 631 34.96 -4.11 16.94
CA ALA A 631 34.25 -3.65 15.73
C ALA A 631 32.81 -3.21 16.00
N ASP A 632 32.27 -3.71 17.11
CA ASP A 632 30.90 -3.51 17.58
C ASP A 632 30.89 -2.93 19.01
N LEU A 633 31.90 -2.13 19.37
CA LEU A 633 31.94 -1.46 20.67
C LEU A 633 30.73 -0.54 20.83
N GLU A 634 30.05 -0.62 21.97
CA GLU A 634 28.90 0.23 22.27
C GLU A 634 29.16 1.07 23.52
N VAL A 635 29.01 2.39 23.39
CA VAL A 635 29.06 3.32 24.53
C VAL A 635 27.64 3.60 24.98
N ARG A 636 27.35 3.39 26.27
CA ARG A 636 26.05 3.68 26.88
C ARG A 636 26.19 4.70 28.01
N PHE A 637 25.44 5.78 27.92
CA PHE A 637 25.18 6.68 29.04
C PHE A 637 23.96 6.18 29.78
N ARG A 638 24.11 5.90 31.07
CA ARG A 638 23.02 5.38 31.91
C ARG A 638 22.84 6.29 33.13
N GLY A 639 21.71 6.98 33.18
CA GLY A 639 21.29 7.80 34.30
C GLY A 639 20.38 7.02 35.24
N VAL A 640 20.63 7.12 36.55
CA VAL A 640 19.77 6.54 37.59
C VAL A 640 19.30 7.69 38.48
N THR A 641 18.00 7.95 38.55
CA THR A 641 17.43 9.07 39.35
C THR A 641 17.60 8.84 40.86
N GLY A 642 17.51 9.93 41.63
CA GLY A 642 17.72 9.92 43.07
C GLY A 642 16.83 8.90 43.81
N SER A 643 17.33 8.35 44.91
CA SER A 643 16.62 7.32 45.68
C SER A 643 15.57 7.88 46.66
N ASP A 644 15.42 9.20 46.77
CA ASP A 644 14.44 9.81 47.67
C ASP A 644 13.03 9.67 47.09
N PRO A 645 12.10 8.98 47.77
CA PRO A 645 10.77 8.68 47.23
C PRO A 645 9.83 9.89 47.20
N THR A 646 10.22 11.02 47.79
CA THR A 646 9.39 12.24 47.87
C THR A 646 9.97 13.38 47.06
N ASN A 647 11.30 13.56 47.10
CA ASN A 647 12.00 14.70 46.54
C ASN A 647 12.95 14.34 45.40
N GLY A 648 12.99 13.08 44.97
CA GLY A 648 13.85 12.60 43.87
C GLY A 648 13.63 13.31 42.53
N TRP A 649 12.52 14.05 42.39
CA TRP A 649 12.28 14.96 41.26
C TRP A 649 13.35 16.05 41.11
N GLN A 650 14.10 16.38 42.17
CA GLN A 650 15.21 17.33 42.09
C GLN A 650 16.52 16.67 41.59
N GLY A 651 16.45 15.99 40.45
CA GLY A 651 17.49 15.04 40.02
C GLY A 651 17.81 15.03 38.53
N ASP A 652 17.46 16.08 37.78
CA ASP A 652 17.70 16.14 36.33
C ASP A 652 19.21 16.19 36.03
N MET A 653 19.66 15.26 35.19
CA MET A 653 21.02 15.19 34.67
C MET A 653 21.02 15.39 33.16
N ALA A 654 22.09 15.97 32.63
CA ALA A 654 22.25 16.25 31.21
C ALA A 654 23.63 15.84 30.69
N VAL A 655 23.71 15.52 29.41
CA VAL A 655 24.92 15.18 28.64
C VAL A 655 24.92 15.97 27.33
N ASP A 656 26.10 16.44 26.93
CA ASP A 656 26.29 17.26 25.73
C ASP A 656 27.72 17.11 25.15
N ASP A 657 27.95 17.61 23.94
CA ASP A 657 29.26 17.70 23.28
C ASP A 657 30.07 16.37 23.32
N ILE A 658 29.42 15.28 22.89
CA ILE A 658 29.98 13.93 22.94
C ILE A 658 30.94 13.74 21.78
N ASN A 659 32.16 13.27 22.05
CA ASN A 659 33.18 13.06 21.03
C ASN A 659 33.98 11.77 21.28
N ILE A 660 34.42 11.15 20.20
CA ILE A 660 35.39 10.04 20.24
C ILE A 660 36.57 10.39 19.35
N THR A 661 37.76 10.36 19.96
CA THR A 661 39.03 10.50 19.25
C THR A 661 39.76 9.17 19.25
N VAL A 662 40.42 8.85 18.14
CA VAL A 662 41.20 7.61 18.00
C VAL A 662 42.63 7.94 17.63
N SER A 663 43.58 7.17 18.15
CA SER A 663 44.92 7.09 17.59
C SER A 663 44.91 6.03 16.49
N SER A 664 45.04 6.50 15.23
CA SER A 664 45.10 5.64 14.05
C SER A 664 46.54 5.29 13.72
N GLY A 665 46.74 4.13 13.10
CA GLY A 665 48.06 3.70 12.66
C GLY A 665 48.03 2.31 12.04
N ILE A 666 49.04 2.00 11.25
CA ILE A 666 49.19 0.66 10.67
C ILE A 666 50.16 -0.17 11.51
N ARG A 667 49.88 -1.47 11.63
CA ARG A 667 50.81 -2.42 12.23
C ARG A 667 51.59 -3.15 11.14
N ALA A 668 52.90 -3.02 11.16
CA ALA A 668 53.79 -3.76 10.27
C ALA A 668 54.24 -5.04 10.96
N SER A 669 53.74 -6.18 10.48
CA SER A 669 54.26 -7.50 10.85
C SER A 669 55.37 -7.87 9.88
N VAL A 670 56.61 -7.80 10.34
CA VAL A 670 57.80 -8.01 9.49
C VAL A 670 58.64 -9.12 10.07
N GLN A 671 59.15 -9.99 9.20
CA GLN A 671 60.12 -11.01 9.55
C GLN A 671 61.44 -10.75 8.83
N VAL A 672 62.54 -10.69 9.57
CA VAL A 672 63.90 -10.57 9.04
C VAL A 672 64.86 -11.47 9.80
N PHE A 673 65.88 -11.98 9.12
CA PHE A 673 66.99 -12.67 9.76
C PHE A 673 68.28 -11.90 9.47
N LEU A 674 68.96 -11.48 10.53
CA LEU A 674 70.30 -10.91 10.40
C LEU A 674 71.29 -12.02 10.09
N GLU A 675 72.03 -11.88 8.99
CA GLU A 675 72.97 -12.91 8.50
C GLU A 675 73.99 -13.32 9.58
N GLY A 676 74.49 -12.36 10.35
CA GLY A 676 75.48 -12.59 11.40
C GLY A 676 75.02 -13.59 12.48
N PRO A 677 73.94 -13.33 13.23
CA PRO A 677 73.45 -14.25 14.25
C PRO A 677 72.65 -15.43 13.68
N TYR A 678 72.29 -15.46 12.40
CA TYR A 678 71.45 -16.52 11.84
C TYR A 678 72.12 -17.90 11.82
N ASN A 679 71.45 -18.90 12.39
CA ASN A 679 71.87 -20.29 12.37
C ASN A 679 70.95 -21.11 11.45
N ALA A 680 71.42 -21.37 10.23
CA ALA A 680 70.68 -22.13 9.22
C ALA A 680 70.28 -23.55 9.67
N GLY A 681 71.03 -24.17 10.60
CA GLY A 681 70.69 -25.49 11.13
C GLY A 681 69.55 -25.47 12.15
N ALA A 682 69.38 -24.34 12.85
CA ALA A 682 68.32 -24.14 13.84
C ALA A 682 67.09 -23.39 13.26
N GLY A 683 67.23 -22.76 12.10
CA GLY A 683 66.19 -21.90 11.52
C GLY A 683 65.91 -20.64 12.33
N SER A 684 66.82 -20.23 13.21
CA SER A 684 66.69 -19.08 14.12
C SER A 684 68.04 -18.39 14.34
N MET A 685 68.03 -17.18 14.89
CA MET A 685 69.20 -16.41 15.26
C MET A 685 69.71 -16.78 16.66
N ASN A 686 71.00 -16.57 16.92
CA ASN A 686 71.58 -16.65 18.25
C ASN A 686 71.33 -15.33 19.02
N ASP A 687 71.02 -15.42 20.32
CA ASP A 687 70.74 -14.28 21.21
C ASP A 687 71.87 -14.04 22.23
N ASP A 688 73.13 -14.24 21.81
CA ASP A 688 74.30 -14.12 22.69
C ASP A 688 74.44 -12.72 23.31
N LEU A 689 74.07 -11.67 22.55
CA LEU A 689 74.09 -10.28 23.05
C LEU A 689 73.11 -10.07 24.19
N ARG A 690 71.89 -10.61 24.08
CA ARG A 690 70.89 -10.58 25.15
C ARG A 690 71.36 -11.38 26.35
N THR A 691 71.93 -12.57 26.13
CA THR A 691 72.50 -13.42 27.19
C THR A 691 73.65 -12.73 27.94
N ALA A 692 74.45 -11.93 27.22
CA ALA A 692 75.52 -11.12 27.80
C ALA A 692 75.03 -9.79 28.44
N GLY A 693 73.74 -9.46 28.34
CA GLY A 693 73.18 -8.21 28.86
C GLY A 693 73.62 -6.96 28.09
N LEU A 694 73.93 -7.12 26.79
CA LEU A 694 74.48 -6.05 25.94
C LEU A 694 73.42 -5.37 25.06
N VAL A 695 72.19 -5.89 24.98
CA VAL A 695 71.08 -5.22 24.30
C VAL A 695 70.53 -4.11 25.23
N PRO A 696 70.60 -2.82 24.84
CA PRO A 696 70.16 -1.72 25.70
C PRO A 696 68.62 -1.67 25.80
N THR A 697 68.10 -1.10 26.90
CA THR A 697 66.65 -0.87 27.08
C THR A 697 66.14 0.37 26.37
N VAL A 698 67.03 1.17 25.78
CA VAL A 698 66.70 2.34 24.95
C VAL A 698 67.30 2.07 23.57
N GLU A 699 66.56 2.33 22.50
CA GLU A 699 67.06 2.18 21.15
C GLU A 699 68.34 3.02 20.93
N PRO A 700 69.36 2.48 20.23
CA PRO A 700 70.66 3.15 20.11
C PRO A 700 70.74 4.18 18.97
N TYR A 701 69.81 4.15 18.02
CA TYR A 701 69.85 4.90 16.76
C TYR A 701 69.70 6.41 16.96
N SER A 702 68.79 6.86 17.84
CA SER A 702 68.71 8.30 18.16
C SER A 702 69.99 8.80 18.83
N GLY A 703 70.62 7.95 19.67
CA GLY A 703 71.88 8.27 20.36
C GLY A 703 73.06 8.46 19.41
N ILE A 704 73.06 7.82 18.25
CA ILE A 704 74.09 7.95 17.21
C ILE A 704 73.72 8.94 16.09
N GLY A 705 72.58 9.63 16.21
CA GLY A 705 72.17 10.70 15.30
C GLY A 705 71.36 10.26 14.08
N TYR A 706 70.76 9.06 14.10
CA TYR A 706 69.79 8.68 13.07
C TYR A 706 68.51 9.53 13.23
N ALA A 707 68.10 10.18 12.14
CA ALA A 707 66.96 11.10 12.14
C ALA A 707 65.67 10.35 11.82
N HIS A 708 64.93 9.98 12.86
CA HIS A 708 63.62 9.34 12.72
C HIS A 708 62.57 10.31 12.15
N VAL A 709 61.63 9.78 11.38
CA VAL A 709 60.40 10.45 10.95
C VAL A 709 59.23 9.87 11.75
N GLY A 710 58.67 10.62 12.70
CA GLY A 710 57.50 10.19 13.48
C GLY A 710 57.75 9.18 14.63
N GLY A 711 58.94 8.58 14.72
CA GLY A 711 59.38 7.74 15.86
C GLY A 711 60.68 8.26 16.51
N GLY A 712 61.43 7.36 17.16
CA GLY A 712 62.72 7.62 17.79
C GLY A 712 62.62 7.79 19.31
N GLY A 713 63.63 7.30 20.02
CA GLY A 713 63.68 7.31 21.49
C GLY A 713 62.89 6.18 22.14
N GLU A 714 62.52 5.15 21.38
CA GLU A 714 61.81 3.99 21.89
C GLU A 714 62.56 3.30 23.03
N THR A 715 61.81 2.85 24.04
CA THR A 715 62.35 2.13 25.19
C THR A 715 61.59 0.84 25.41
N THR A 716 62.33 -0.20 25.81
CA THR A 716 61.78 -1.48 26.28
C THR A 716 62.13 -1.68 27.76
N THR A 717 61.66 -2.77 28.34
CA THR A 717 61.89 -3.09 29.77
C THR A 717 62.87 -4.26 29.92
N PRO A 718 63.57 -4.36 31.07
CA PRO A 718 64.37 -5.55 31.38
C PRO A 718 63.57 -6.86 31.36
N GLY A 719 62.25 -6.80 31.60
CA GLY A 719 61.37 -7.97 31.53
C GLY A 719 61.24 -8.54 30.12
N VAL A 720 61.15 -7.66 29.11
CA VAL A 720 61.12 -8.07 27.70
C VAL A 720 62.45 -8.71 27.30
N LEU A 721 63.58 -8.15 27.73
CA LEU A 721 64.91 -8.72 27.46
C LEU A 721 65.21 -10.02 28.24
N ALA A 722 64.42 -10.33 29.27
CA ALA A 722 64.54 -11.57 30.03
C ALA A 722 63.87 -12.78 29.33
N VAL A 723 63.04 -12.54 28.31
CA VAL A 723 62.37 -13.59 27.53
C VAL A 723 63.43 -14.47 26.82
N THR A 724 63.20 -15.79 26.82
CA THR A 724 64.08 -16.80 26.21
C THR A 724 63.30 -17.65 25.20
N GLY A 725 64.00 -18.50 24.42
CA GLY A 725 63.38 -19.29 23.35
C GLY A 725 63.22 -18.49 22.07
N ASN A 726 62.24 -18.83 21.22
CA ASN A 726 62.03 -18.19 19.92
C ASN A 726 61.83 -16.67 20.03
N ASN A 727 61.12 -16.23 21.06
CA ASN A 727 60.78 -14.82 21.28
C ASN A 727 61.89 -14.04 22.02
N ALA A 728 63.08 -14.63 22.18
CA ALA A 728 64.21 -13.93 22.79
C ALA A 728 64.68 -12.81 21.86
N VAL A 729 64.86 -11.59 22.41
CA VAL A 729 65.36 -10.45 21.64
C VAL A 729 66.82 -10.68 21.22
N VAL A 730 67.13 -10.45 19.95
CA VAL A 730 68.44 -10.55 19.34
C VAL A 730 69.12 -9.19 19.27
N ASP A 731 68.41 -8.17 18.78
CA ASP A 731 68.93 -6.81 18.57
C ASP A 731 67.78 -5.78 18.44
N TRP A 732 68.13 -4.51 18.37
CA TRP A 732 67.26 -3.45 17.85
C TRP A 732 67.39 -3.36 16.31
N VAL A 733 66.30 -2.97 15.65
CA VAL A 733 66.25 -2.63 14.21
C VAL A 733 65.47 -1.34 14.00
N VAL A 734 65.71 -0.63 12.90
CA VAL A 734 64.86 0.50 12.48
C VAL A 734 63.97 0.04 11.35
N LEU A 735 62.67 0.22 11.51
CA LEU A 735 61.69 -0.08 10.48
C LEU A 735 61.20 1.23 9.85
N GLU A 736 61.26 1.33 8.53
CA GLU A 736 60.81 2.51 7.77
C GLU A 736 59.62 2.17 6.86
N LEU A 737 58.60 2.99 6.92
CA LEU A 737 57.56 3.06 5.90
C LEU A 737 57.92 4.13 4.88
N ARG A 738 57.89 3.75 3.61
CA ARG A 738 58.29 4.57 2.46
C ARG A 738 57.11 4.77 1.52
N ALA A 739 57.04 5.95 0.89
CA ALA A 739 55.87 6.37 0.11
C ALA A 739 55.68 5.49 -1.14
N THR A 740 54.43 5.13 -1.46
CA THR A 740 54.10 4.29 -2.64
C THR A 740 54.47 4.94 -3.99
N GLY A 741 54.40 6.27 -4.08
CA GLY A 741 54.77 7.00 -5.30
C GLY A 741 56.28 7.18 -5.50
N ASP A 742 57.06 7.13 -4.41
CA ASP A 742 58.52 7.28 -4.43
C ASP A 742 59.13 6.60 -3.18
N PRO A 743 59.72 5.39 -3.33
CA PRO A 743 60.26 4.63 -2.20
C PRO A 743 61.49 5.29 -1.56
N SER A 744 62.08 6.34 -2.16
CA SER A 744 63.17 7.07 -1.51
C SER A 744 62.69 7.95 -0.34
N THR A 745 61.41 8.32 -0.32
CA THR A 745 60.80 9.16 0.71
C THR A 745 60.33 8.33 1.90
N VAL A 746 60.92 8.56 3.08
CA VAL A 746 60.49 7.96 4.35
C VAL A 746 59.29 8.73 4.89
N VAL A 747 58.16 8.04 5.06
CA VAL A 747 56.90 8.59 5.59
C VAL A 747 56.85 8.45 7.10
N ALA A 748 57.38 7.34 7.63
CA ALA A 748 57.56 7.13 9.06
C ALA A 748 58.70 6.14 9.31
N SER A 749 59.37 6.24 10.45
CA SER A 749 60.43 5.31 10.88
C SER A 749 60.31 5.06 12.38
N ARG A 750 60.56 3.83 12.82
CA ARG A 750 60.45 3.46 14.23
C ARG A 750 61.48 2.41 14.61
N SER A 751 62.08 2.54 15.79
CA SER A 751 62.94 1.48 16.33
C SER A 751 62.11 0.36 16.95
N ALA A 752 62.48 -0.88 16.68
CA ALA A 752 61.76 -2.09 17.06
C ALA A 752 62.73 -3.19 17.53
N LEU A 753 62.20 -4.23 18.17
CA LEU A 753 62.96 -5.36 18.69
C LEU A 753 62.90 -6.52 17.71
N LEU A 754 64.05 -7.12 17.41
CA LEU A 754 64.15 -8.32 16.59
C LEU A 754 64.23 -9.58 17.46
N GLN A 755 63.42 -10.61 17.19
CA GLN A 755 63.40 -11.88 17.92
C GLN A 755 64.14 -13.00 17.19
N ARG A 756 64.50 -14.08 17.89
CA ARG A 756 65.34 -15.17 17.33
C ARG A 756 64.71 -15.88 16.15
N ASP A 757 63.40 -16.03 16.13
CA ASP A 757 62.65 -16.62 15.01
C ASP A 757 62.42 -15.65 13.85
N GLY A 758 62.94 -14.42 13.95
CA GLY A 758 62.94 -13.42 12.90
C GLY A 758 61.83 -12.38 13.03
N ASP A 759 60.91 -12.52 13.98
CA ASP A 759 59.84 -11.55 14.19
C ASP A 759 60.39 -10.18 14.62
N VAL A 760 59.97 -9.12 13.93
CA VAL A 760 60.18 -7.73 14.36
C VAL A 760 58.94 -7.28 15.12
N VAL A 761 59.11 -7.01 16.40
CA VAL A 761 58.05 -6.66 17.33
C VAL A 761 58.27 -5.29 17.95
N ASP A 762 57.20 -4.70 18.44
CA ASP A 762 57.19 -3.44 19.17
C ASP A 762 57.94 -3.57 20.52
N THR A 763 58.08 -2.46 21.25
CA THR A 763 58.88 -2.42 22.49
C THR A 763 58.33 -3.24 23.64
N ASP A 764 57.10 -3.73 23.53
CA ASP A 764 56.47 -4.70 24.44
C ASP A 764 56.99 -6.14 24.26
N GLY A 765 57.73 -6.39 23.16
CA GLY A 765 58.28 -7.71 22.84
C GLY A 765 57.26 -8.69 22.26
N THR A 766 56.06 -8.24 21.87
CA THR A 766 55.00 -9.13 21.38
C THR A 766 54.17 -8.56 20.24
N SER A 767 53.89 -7.26 20.25
CA SER A 767 53.00 -6.65 19.25
C SER A 767 53.72 -6.40 17.93
N ALA A 768 53.01 -6.43 16.81
CA ALA A 768 53.54 -5.90 15.55
C ALA A 768 53.80 -4.38 15.65
N VAL A 769 54.82 -3.90 14.94
CA VAL A 769 55.31 -2.52 15.05
C VAL A 769 54.26 -1.53 14.57
N LEU A 770 53.81 -0.66 15.46
CA LEU A 770 52.81 0.36 15.14
C LEU A 770 53.44 1.62 14.52
N PHE A 771 52.93 2.06 13.38
CA PHE A 771 53.24 3.36 12.77
C PHE A 771 52.00 4.26 12.78
N GLN A 772 52.15 5.49 13.27
CA GLN A 772 51.09 6.51 13.31
C GLN A 772 50.90 7.16 11.93
N VAL A 773 50.54 6.37 10.93
CA VAL A 773 50.25 6.80 9.55
C VAL A 773 48.88 6.27 9.11
N PRO A 774 48.20 6.95 8.16
CA PRO A 774 46.95 6.45 7.60
C PRO A 774 47.07 5.03 7.03
N ALA A 775 45.96 4.30 6.98
CA ALA A 775 45.92 3.02 6.26
C ALA A 775 46.21 3.24 4.77
N GLY A 776 47.06 2.39 4.18
CA GLY A 776 47.46 2.53 2.79
C GLY A 776 48.51 1.52 2.37
N SER A 777 48.89 1.57 1.09
CA SER A 777 50.06 0.87 0.59
C SER A 777 51.32 1.66 0.93
N TYR A 778 52.36 0.94 1.37
CA TYR A 778 53.68 1.48 1.66
C TYR A 778 54.75 0.50 1.21
N HIS A 779 55.93 1.01 0.87
CA HIS A 779 57.13 0.19 0.83
C HIS A 779 57.70 0.08 2.25
N VAL A 780 58.21 -1.08 2.63
CA VAL A 780 58.81 -1.32 3.96
C VAL A 780 60.31 -1.53 3.78
N ALA A 781 61.12 -0.86 4.59
CA ALA A 781 62.56 -1.10 4.72
C ALA A 781 62.91 -1.41 6.18
N VAL A 782 63.90 -2.28 6.38
CA VAL A 782 64.46 -2.68 7.68
C VAL A 782 65.96 -2.45 7.66
#